data_AF-A0A940U3Y2-F1
#
_entry.id   AF-A0A940U3Y2-F1
#
_cell.length_a   1.000
_cell.length_b   1.000
_cell.length_c   1.000
_cell.angle_alpha   90.00
_cell.angle_beta   90.00
_cell.angle_gamma   90.00
#
_symmetry.space_group_name_H-M   'P 1'
#
loop_
_entity.id
_entity.type
_entity.pdbx_description
1 polymer ?
#
loop_
_entity_poly.entity_id
_entity_poly.type
_entity_poly.pdbx_seq_one_letter_code
_entity_poly.pdbx_strand_id
1 'polypeptide(L)'
;MKRRSTLSVCLYIPFSLFFLLAAWNVGAGEREPLPAQATLRRWVAEMKISPRGPFQRIRWFCKDGTLHPPQEYACRDRGGGVQHGEWTERVALLRSNAYFIANVFADVRPEILLAQPEAESIIKQMILEQYLIRADDGWIFRHARYYRGALQEEDESRSGQELLLAMVSNPAWQEAHFPVLREAVRFIPHSRSGAPVSEMRQLSRALGEADPEFQPLRTKIHVKPEPGDAERVRRYGGRQGKKDLAGDYEKLAVFIEKVFQPSDARTEILALDRIVSSKVLSQEIRETGSRLGIDRDPATRFEASCRMVASIRGQLRSAGDRRARLAVLDASLTLEQALFLTGNTLMDRLPRASRKERLEWLKACANGLYGMGLISGRQREGLLDTFQSITGPSVRWDDYRAGLNYAARVPGWADQNLRFHFTSAVDTLVVLEPLASTYFNDRVRGSLLIVYSLVLESLLADANRQLGIVNRMMDRIVNAGLTALNPGITRGVIRVAKAGDDPRTFSRDGIYVLPATMEDLPSVRGIITAGKGNMLSHVQLLARHLGIPNVAVDQSLLPQVSALEGRSVVLAVSPGGIVQIAPDGPEWDAVFAVESPLQSQGASAVLRPNPEKLDLNNRNLIPLLNLGVSDSGRICGPKAANLGELKRHFPEAVAEGLVIPFGVFRSLLDLPVEPGGLPMFQWMQRQDALIKRLALEPAKQQEEVGRYLDRMRRWITSADPGIEFRAKLRAAMEKAFGPDGSYGVFVRSDTNVEDLPGFTGAGLNLTVPNVVGFDGVMEAILQVWASPFEDRAYQWRQASVDRPDQVYVSILLLKSVPVEKSGVMVTADVESGTPGWLS
;
A
#
# COMPACT_ATOMS: atom_id res chain seq x y z
N MET A 1 -76.93 2.26 -20.69
CA MET A 1 -76.45 2.38 -22.09
C MET A 1 -74.93 2.50 -22.04
N LYS A 2 -74.15 1.46 -22.41
CA LYS A 2 -73.50 1.25 -23.73
C LYS A 2 -72.70 2.50 -24.18
N ARG A 3 -71.41 2.47 -24.54
CA ARG A 3 -70.49 1.41 -24.99
C ARG A 3 -69.02 1.91 -24.95
N ARG A 4 -68.08 0.96 -24.89
CA ARG A 4 -66.63 1.07 -25.10
C ARG A 4 -66.26 1.55 -26.52
N SER A 5 -65.09 2.21 -26.66
CA SER A 5 -64.20 2.05 -27.81
C SER A 5 -62.74 2.34 -27.44
N THR A 6 -61.91 1.30 -27.60
CA THR A 6 -60.45 1.26 -27.61
C THR A 6 -59.85 2.09 -28.76
N LEU A 7 -58.75 2.79 -28.51
CA LEU A 7 -57.74 3.10 -29.52
C LEU A 7 -56.34 2.96 -28.90
N SER A 8 -55.64 1.91 -29.31
CA SER A 8 -54.20 1.74 -29.16
C SER A 8 -53.48 2.84 -29.93
N VAL A 9 -52.60 3.59 -29.27
CA VAL A 9 -51.55 4.35 -29.94
C VAL A 9 -50.23 3.66 -29.64
N CYS A 10 -49.76 2.86 -30.60
CA CYS A 10 -48.38 2.45 -30.67
C CYS A 10 -47.51 3.69 -30.87
N LEU A 11 -46.86 4.19 -29.82
CA LEU A 11 -45.69 5.05 -29.99
C LEU A 11 -44.48 4.14 -30.23
N TYR A 12 -44.11 3.99 -31.50
CA TYR A 12 -42.78 3.52 -31.90
C TYR A 12 -41.75 4.56 -31.40
N ILE A 13 -41.10 4.27 -30.27
CA ILE A 13 -39.88 4.96 -29.86
C ILE A 13 -38.72 4.23 -30.54
N PRO A 14 -37.92 4.88 -31.41
CA PRO A 14 -36.82 4.22 -32.08
C PRO A 14 -35.73 3.84 -31.06
N PHE A 15 -35.46 2.54 -31.06
CA PHE A 15 -34.50 1.80 -30.25
C PHE A 15 -33.06 2.17 -30.68
N SER A 16 -32.56 3.37 -30.36
CA SER A 16 -31.20 3.78 -30.78
C SER A 16 -30.45 4.74 -29.84
N LEU A 17 -30.92 4.96 -28.61
CA LEU A 17 -30.23 5.84 -27.65
C LEU A 17 -29.39 5.10 -26.58
N PHE A 18 -29.14 3.79 -26.73
CA PHE A 18 -28.68 2.96 -25.61
C PHE A 18 -27.19 2.60 -25.58
N PHE A 19 -26.37 2.98 -26.56
CA PHE A 19 -24.98 2.48 -26.65
C PHE A 19 -23.86 3.46 -26.26
N LEU A 20 -24.17 4.71 -25.90
CA LEU A 20 -23.14 5.69 -25.48
C LEU A 20 -23.24 6.25 -24.07
N LEU A 21 -24.31 5.90 -23.34
CA LEU A 21 -24.43 6.19 -21.92
C LEU A 21 -24.21 4.94 -21.04
N ALA A 22 -24.25 3.75 -21.63
CA ALA A 22 -24.17 2.47 -20.90
C ALA A 22 -22.77 2.10 -20.40
N ALA A 23 -21.71 2.79 -20.84
CA ALA A 23 -20.37 2.53 -20.30
C ALA A 23 -20.08 3.30 -19.00
N TRP A 24 -20.73 4.44 -18.77
CA TRP A 24 -20.34 5.38 -17.71
C TRP A 24 -21.48 5.72 -16.72
N ASN A 25 -22.65 5.11 -16.88
CA ASN A 25 -23.78 5.25 -15.94
C ASN A 25 -24.43 3.88 -15.72
N VAL A 26 -23.87 3.07 -14.81
CA VAL A 26 -24.47 1.79 -14.39
C VAL A 26 -25.14 2.00 -13.05
N GLY A 27 -26.43 2.32 -13.10
CA GLY A 27 -27.35 1.96 -12.03
C GLY A 27 -27.37 0.43 -11.87
N ALA A 28 -27.63 -0.04 -10.65
CA ALA A 28 -27.52 -1.41 -10.16
C ALA A 28 -28.30 -2.49 -10.97
N GLY A 29 -27.82 -2.82 -12.18
CA GLY A 29 -28.11 -4.06 -12.88
C GLY A 29 -27.03 -5.10 -12.59
N GLU A 30 -27.39 -6.38 -12.57
CA GLU A 30 -26.47 -7.51 -12.36
C GLU A 30 -25.30 -7.44 -13.35
N ARG A 31 -24.09 -7.19 -12.83
CA ARG A 31 -22.86 -7.17 -13.63
C ARG A 31 -22.58 -8.58 -14.12
N GLU A 32 -22.26 -8.74 -15.40
CA GLU A 32 -21.81 -10.03 -15.91
C GLU A 32 -20.54 -10.46 -15.15
N PRO A 33 -20.53 -11.66 -14.54
CA PRO A 33 -19.46 -12.08 -13.64
C PRO A 33 -18.17 -12.32 -14.41
N LEU A 34 -17.04 -11.87 -13.83
CA LEU A 34 -15.73 -12.14 -14.38
C LEU A 34 -15.34 -13.62 -14.22
N PRO A 35 -14.60 -14.19 -15.19
CA PRO A 35 -14.02 -15.53 -15.04
C PRO A 35 -12.91 -15.54 -13.98
N ALA A 36 -12.45 -16.74 -13.63
CA ALA A 36 -11.36 -16.93 -12.68
C ALA A 36 -10.09 -16.14 -13.07
N GLN A 37 -9.32 -15.70 -12.07
CA GLN A 37 -8.12 -14.87 -12.23
C GLN A 37 -7.12 -15.41 -13.28
N ALA A 38 -6.95 -16.73 -13.34
CA ALA A 38 -6.07 -17.36 -14.33
C ALA A 38 -6.49 -17.05 -15.78
N THR A 39 -7.81 -16.99 -16.05
CA THR A 39 -8.36 -16.63 -17.35
C THR A 39 -8.13 -15.15 -17.67
N LEU A 40 -8.31 -14.26 -16.68
CA LEU A 40 -8.07 -12.83 -16.84
C LEU A 40 -6.61 -12.54 -17.20
N ARG A 41 -5.66 -13.18 -16.49
CA ARG A 41 -4.22 -13.07 -16.79
C ARG A 41 -3.88 -13.57 -18.18
N ARG A 42 -4.52 -14.66 -18.63
CA ARG A 42 -4.37 -15.16 -20.00
C ARG A 42 -4.87 -14.14 -21.03
N TRP A 43 -5.99 -13.46 -20.80
CA TRP A 43 -6.47 -12.40 -21.69
C TRP A 43 -5.46 -11.27 -21.84
N VAL A 44 -4.85 -10.82 -20.73
CA VAL A 44 -3.78 -9.80 -20.77
C VAL A 44 -2.59 -10.31 -21.56
N ALA A 45 -2.13 -11.54 -21.33
CA ALA A 45 -1.02 -12.13 -22.08
C ALA A 45 -1.30 -12.21 -23.59
N GLU A 46 -2.53 -12.56 -23.99
CA GLU A 46 -2.97 -12.55 -25.39
C GLU A 46 -2.98 -11.14 -25.99
N MET A 47 -3.41 -10.12 -25.22
CA MET A 47 -3.34 -8.72 -25.67
C MET A 47 -1.90 -8.27 -25.92
N LYS A 48 -0.94 -8.66 -25.06
CA LYS A 48 0.48 -8.29 -25.22
C LYS A 48 1.10 -8.79 -26.52
N ILE A 49 0.63 -9.91 -27.08
CA ILE A 49 1.15 -10.52 -28.32
C ILE A 49 0.28 -10.24 -29.55
N SER A 50 -0.98 -9.80 -29.36
CA SER A 50 -1.91 -9.48 -30.45
C SER A 50 -1.42 -8.29 -31.28
N PRO A 51 -1.39 -8.36 -32.62
CA PRO A 51 -1.03 -7.23 -33.48
C PRO A 51 -1.88 -5.97 -33.24
N ARG A 52 -3.15 -6.15 -32.84
CA ARG A 52 -4.08 -5.06 -32.51
C ARG A 52 -4.17 -4.77 -31.01
N GLY A 53 -3.41 -5.50 -30.19
CA GLY A 53 -3.43 -5.38 -28.73
C GLY A 53 -4.85 -5.52 -28.15
N PRO A 54 -5.35 -4.51 -27.41
CA PRO A 54 -6.66 -4.54 -26.78
C PRO A 54 -7.82 -4.18 -27.75
N PHE A 55 -7.53 -3.89 -29.02
CA PHE A 55 -8.49 -3.34 -29.98
C PHE A 55 -9.02 -4.37 -30.98
N GLN A 56 -10.31 -4.28 -31.30
CA GLN A 56 -10.97 -5.12 -32.31
C GLN A 56 -10.75 -4.56 -33.73
N ARG A 57 -11.00 -3.27 -33.92
CA ARG A 57 -10.93 -2.54 -35.21
C ARG A 57 -10.82 -1.04 -34.96
N ILE A 58 -10.59 -0.25 -36.01
CA ILE A 58 -10.56 1.22 -35.93
C ILE A 58 -11.95 1.78 -36.25
N ARG A 59 -12.36 2.81 -35.52
CA ARG A 59 -13.62 3.53 -35.70
C ARG A 59 -13.43 5.03 -35.52
N TRP A 60 -14.35 5.80 -36.09
CA TRP A 60 -14.58 7.20 -35.74
C TRP A 60 -15.63 7.31 -34.65
N PHE A 61 -15.30 8.01 -33.58
CA PHE A 61 -16.15 8.29 -32.44
C PHE A 61 -16.54 9.77 -32.51
N CYS A 62 -17.76 10.06 -32.98
CA CYS A 62 -18.25 11.41 -33.15
C CYS A 62 -18.77 11.99 -31.84
N LYS A 63 -18.76 13.33 -31.69
CA LYS A 63 -19.24 14.00 -30.46
C LYS A 63 -20.75 13.83 -30.23
N ASP A 64 -21.54 13.59 -31.28
CA ASP A 64 -22.96 13.22 -31.18
C ASP A 64 -23.18 11.78 -30.69
N GLY A 65 -22.08 11.04 -30.46
CA GLY A 65 -22.03 9.65 -30.03
C GLY A 65 -22.03 8.64 -31.17
N THR A 66 -22.29 9.02 -32.42
CA THR A 66 -22.35 8.03 -33.50
C THR A 66 -20.99 7.43 -33.83
N LEU A 67 -20.99 6.12 -34.17
CA LEU A 67 -19.80 5.37 -34.54
C LEU A 67 -19.77 5.11 -36.05
N HIS A 68 -18.65 5.47 -36.69
CA HIS A 68 -18.49 5.32 -38.13
C HIS A 68 -17.25 4.50 -38.51
N PRO A 69 -17.22 3.88 -39.70
CA PRO A 69 -16.00 3.27 -40.24
C PRO A 69 -14.87 4.32 -40.39
N PRO A 70 -13.59 3.90 -40.50
CA PRO A 70 -12.47 4.79 -40.77
C PRO A 70 -12.57 5.39 -42.18
N GLN A 71 -13.28 6.51 -42.32
CA GLN A 71 -13.48 7.29 -43.54
C GLN A 71 -13.13 8.75 -43.28
N GLU A 72 -12.58 9.45 -44.27
CA GLU A 72 -12.29 10.88 -44.13
C GLU A 72 -13.58 11.68 -43.86
N TYR A 73 -13.50 12.65 -42.95
CA TYR A 73 -14.61 13.55 -42.60
C TYR A 73 -15.86 12.87 -42.00
N ALA A 74 -15.79 11.61 -41.56
CA ALA A 74 -16.92 10.86 -41.02
C ALA A 74 -17.71 11.59 -39.92
N CYS A 75 -17.05 12.42 -39.11
CA CYS A 75 -17.67 13.20 -38.04
C CYS A 75 -17.80 14.71 -38.33
N ARG A 76 -17.49 15.20 -39.54
CA ARG A 76 -17.44 16.64 -39.84
C ARG A 76 -18.78 17.33 -39.62
N ASP A 77 -19.86 16.74 -40.13
CA ASP A 77 -21.21 17.27 -40.00
C ASP A 77 -21.87 16.94 -38.64
N ARG A 78 -21.12 16.28 -37.75
CA ARG A 78 -21.57 15.71 -36.46
C ARG A 78 -20.85 16.32 -35.26
N GLY A 79 -20.35 17.55 -35.42
CA GLY A 79 -19.63 18.28 -34.38
C GLY A 79 -18.16 17.86 -34.20
N GLY A 80 -17.61 17.08 -35.13
CA GLY A 80 -16.27 16.52 -35.06
C GLY A 80 -16.23 15.20 -34.28
N GLY A 81 -15.05 14.57 -34.25
CA GLY A 81 -14.84 13.29 -33.58
C GLY A 81 -13.36 12.93 -33.50
N VAL A 82 -13.07 11.76 -32.94
CA VAL A 82 -11.72 11.23 -32.81
C VAL A 82 -11.69 9.83 -33.40
N GLN A 83 -10.63 9.51 -34.13
CA GLN A 83 -10.41 8.16 -34.63
C GLN A 83 -9.50 7.40 -33.65
N HIS A 84 -9.96 6.24 -33.18
CA HIS A 84 -9.12 5.35 -32.38
C HIS A 84 -9.58 3.89 -32.49
N GLY A 85 -8.88 3.00 -31.79
CA GLY A 85 -9.25 1.59 -31.69
C GLY A 85 -10.51 1.39 -30.84
N GLU A 86 -11.47 0.63 -31.38
CA GLU A 86 -12.62 0.09 -30.65
C GLU A 86 -12.15 -1.06 -29.76
N TRP A 87 -12.52 -1.03 -28.47
CA TRP A 87 -12.17 -2.08 -27.52
C TRP A 87 -12.74 -3.45 -27.93
N THR A 88 -12.04 -4.52 -27.59
CA THR A 88 -12.61 -5.87 -27.66
C THR A 88 -13.69 -6.06 -26.58
N GLU A 89 -14.60 -7.03 -26.79
CA GLU A 89 -15.63 -7.39 -25.80
C GLU A 89 -15.04 -7.74 -24.42
N ARG A 90 -13.86 -8.38 -24.40
CA ARG A 90 -13.14 -8.70 -23.16
C ARG A 90 -12.70 -7.45 -22.39
N VAL A 91 -12.22 -6.43 -23.10
CA VAL A 91 -11.84 -5.14 -22.49
C VAL A 91 -13.09 -4.42 -21.99
N ALA A 92 -14.19 -4.44 -22.76
CA ALA A 92 -15.46 -3.87 -22.32
C ALA A 92 -15.98 -4.53 -21.04
N LEU A 93 -15.91 -5.87 -20.95
CA LEU A 93 -16.30 -6.64 -19.77
C LEU A 93 -15.41 -6.37 -18.54
N LEU A 94 -14.10 -6.21 -18.74
CA LEU A 94 -13.19 -5.80 -17.68
C LEU A 94 -13.55 -4.40 -17.15
N ARG A 95 -13.80 -3.45 -18.04
CA ARG A 95 -14.12 -2.07 -17.68
C ARG A 95 -15.48 -1.94 -16.97
N SER A 96 -16.49 -2.73 -17.37
CA SER A 96 -17.79 -2.77 -16.65
C SER A 96 -17.67 -3.35 -15.24
N ASN A 97 -16.58 -4.06 -14.95
CA ASN A 97 -16.21 -4.58 -13.64
C ASN A 97 -15.11 -3.75 -12.95
N ALA A 98 -14.99 -2.46 -13.27
CA ALA A 98 -14.06 -1.49 -12.65
C ALA A 98 -12.55 -1.74 -12.89
N TYR A 99 -12.19 -2.53 -13.91
CA TYR A 99 -10.82 -2.62 -14.41
C TYR A 99 -10.62 -1.67 -15.60
N PHE A 100 -10.18 -0.45 -15.31
CA PHE A 100 -9.99 0.61 -16.30
C PHE A 100 -8.64 0.48 -17.01
N ILE A 101 -8.53 -0.55 -17.86
CA ILE A 101 -7.39 -0.78 -18.75
C ILE A 101 -7.73 -0.41 -20.20
N ALA A 102 -6.71 -0.42 -21.06
CA ALA A 102 -6.74 0.01 -22.45
C ALA A 102 -7.25 1.45 -22.60
N ASN A 103 -6.80 2.38 -21.76
CA ASN A 103 -7.29 3.75 -21.79
C ASN A 103 -6.80 4.47 -23.05
N VAL A 104 -7.73 5.15 -23.73
CA VAL A 104 -7.49 5.99 -24.90
C VAL A 104 -7.71 7.42 -24.46
N PHE A 105 -6.63 8.18 -24.23
CA PHE A 105 -6.74 9.55 -23.71
C PHE A 105 -7.45 10.45 -24.71
N ALA A 106 -7.31 10.19 -26.01
CA ALA A 106 -7.97 10.98 -27.05
C ALA A 106 -9.50 11.01 -26.94
N ASP A 107 -10.11 10.03 -26.25
CA ASP A 107 -11.55 10.00 -25.99
C ASP A 107 -11.94 10.45 -24.57
N VAL A 108 -10.97 10.77 -23.71
CA VAL A 108 -11.25 11.27 -22.37
C VAL A 108 -11.86 12.67 -22.45
N ARG A 109 -13.00 12.85 -21.79
CA ARG A 109 -13.65 14.14 -21.58
C ARG A 109 -13.44 14.56 -20.11
N PRO A 110 -12.52 15.50 -19.82
CA PRO A 110 -12.13 15.81 -18.44
C PRO A 110 -13.31 16.21 -17.54
N GLU A 111 -14.26 16.99 -18.07
CA GLU A 111 -15.45 17.44 -17.35
C GLU A 111 -16.38 16.29 -16.95
N ILE A 112 -16.49 15.26 -17.79
CA ILE A 112 -17.32 14.08 -17.50
C ILE A 112 -16.56 13.13 -16.57
N LEU A 113 -15.26 12.92 -16.81
CA LEU A 113 -14.44 12.04 -15.98
C LEU A 113 -14.35 12.55 -14.54
N LEU A 114 -14.02 13.83 -14.35
CA LEU A 114 -13.81 14.41 -13.02
C LEU A 114 -15.11 14.62 -12.22
N ALA A 115 -16.28 14.52 -12.86
CA ALA A 115 -17.57 14.58 -12.19
C ALA A 115 -18.03 13.22 -11.63
N GLN A 116 -17.38 12.12 -11.98
CA GLN A 116 -17.75 10.78 -11.52
C GLN A 116 -17.30 10.55 -10.08
N PRO A 117 -18.08 9.84 -9.25
CA PRO A 117 -17.66 9.41 -7.92
C PRO A 117 -16.35 8.60 -7.94
N GLU A 118 -16.14 7.80 -8.99
CA GLU A 118 -14.98 6.93 -9.16
C GLU A 118 -13.79 7.60 -9.86
N ALA A 119 -13.86 8.90 -10.15
CA ALA A 119 -12.84 9.62 -10.94
C ALA A 119 -11.42 9.40 -10.43
N GLU A 120 -11.22 9.44 -9.12
CA GLU A 120 -9.91 9.22 -8.51
C GLU A 120 -9.40 7.78 -8.74
N SER A 121 -10.27 6.78 -8.64
CA SER A 121 -9.93 5.38 -8.92
C SER A 121 -9.53 5.19 -10.39
N ILE A 122 -10.30 5.77 -11.31
CA ILE A 122 -10.01 5.72 -12.75
C ILE A 122 -8.64 6.34 -13.04
N ILE A 123 -8.37 7.54 -12.52
CA ILE A 123 -7.10 8.25 -12.73
C ILE A 123 -5.92 7.44 -12.18
N LYS A 124 -6.05 6.84 -10.99
CA LYS A 124 -5.00 5.98 -10.41
C LYS A 124 -4.72 4.75 -11.28
N GLN A 125 -5.75 4.11 -11.82
CA GLN A 125 -5.58 3.00 -12.75
C GLN A 125 -4.96 3.43 -14.09
N MET A 126 -5.32 4.61 -14.61
CA MET A 126 -4.67 5.20 -15.79
C MET A 126 -3.17 5.44 -15.57
N ILE A 127 -2.80 5.95 -14.39
CA ILE A 127 -1.40 6.13 -13.98
C ILE A 127 -0.67 4.78 -13.95
N LEU A 128 -1.25 3.77 -13.31
CA LEU A 128 -0.64 2.45 -13.19
C LEU A 128 -0.53 1.72 -14.54
N GLU A 129 -1.50 1.88 -15.44
CA GLU A 129 -1.38 1.40 -16.81
C GLU A 129 -0.19 2.03 -17.53
N GLN A 130 -0.02 3.35 -17.43
CA GLN A 130 1.14 4.04 -18.01
C GLN A 130 2.46 3.60 -17.37
N TYR A 131 2.46 3.28 -16.07
CA TYR A 131 3.59 2.64 -15.41
C TYR A 131 3.88 1.25 -16.01
N LEU A 132 2.88 0.38 -16.16
CA LEU A 132 3.03 -0.95 -16.76
C LEU A 132 3.52 -0.87 -18.21
N ILE A 133 3.01 0.07 -19.00
CA ILE A 133 3.47 0.34 -20.37
C ILE A 133 4.96 0.70 -20.39
N ARG A 134 5.46 1.43 -19.40
CA ARG A 134 6.90 1.75 -19.30
C ARG A 134 7.72 0.56 -18.77
N ALA A 135 7.21 -0.17 -17.78
CA ALA A 135 7.90 -1.27 -17.13
C ALA A 135 8.00 -2.55 -18.01
N ASP A 136 7.03 -2.78 -18.88
CA ASP A 136 6.91 -4.01 -19.69
C ASP A 136 6.91 -3.71 -21.21
N ASP A 137 7.73 -2.74 -21.65
CA ASP A 137 7.91 -2.32 -23.06
C ASP A 137 6.59 -2.33 -23.88
N GLY A 138 5.67 -1.45 -23.48
CA GLY A 138 4.37 -1.29 -24.14
C GLY A 138 3.23 -2.09 -23.52
N TRP A 139 3.48 -3.07 -22.64
CA TRP A 139 2.46 -3.90 -21.97
C TRP A 139 1.37 -4.39 -22.96
N ILE A 140 0.08 -4.20 -22.69
CA ILE A 140 -1.03 -4.58 -23.60
C ILE A 140 -1.01 -3.82 -24.93
N PHE A 141 -0.28 -2.70 -25.02
CA PHE A 141 -0.10 -1.91 -26.24
C PHE A 141 1.18 -2.26 -27.02
N ARG A 142 1.97 -3.24 -26.57
CA ARG A 142 3.29 -3.60 -27.13
C ARG A 142 3.30 -3.73 -28.65
N HIS A 143 2.30 -4.39 -29.23
CA HIS A 143 2.16 -4.48 -30.68
C HIS A 143 1.12 -3.49 -31.25
N ALA A 144 0.11 -3.10 -30.46
CA ALA A 144 -0.88 -2.10 -30.90
C ALA A 144 -0.27 -0.72 -31.21
N ARG A 145 0.91 -0.38 -30.67
CA ARG A 145 1.68 0.82 -31.08
C ARG A 145 2.08 0.83 -32.56
N TYR A 146 1.97 -0.30 -33.25
CA TYR A 146 2.19 -0.41 -34.70
C TYR A 146 0.88 -0.50 -35.50
N TYR A 147 -0.28 -0.59 -34.82
CA TYR A 147 -1.60 -0.63 -35.45
C TYR A 147 -2.05 0.79 -35.81
N ARG A 148 -1.71 1.22 -37.03
CA ARG A 148 -1.92 2.59 -37.52
C ARG A 148 -3.38 3.03 -37.37
N GLY A 149 -3.60 4.14 -36.66
CA GLY A 149 -4.91 4.73 -36.44
C GLY A 149 -5.65 4.25 -35.19
N ALA A 150 -5.06 3.33 -34.41
CA ALA A 150 -5.62 2.90 -33.13
C ALA A 150 -5.30 3.86 -31.97
N LEU A 151 -4.11 4.45 -31.98
CA LEU A 151 -3.66 5.49 -31.06
C LEU A 151 -2.95 6.58 -31.87
N GLN A 152 -3.26 7.85 -31.59
CA GLN A 152 -2.64 9.01 -32.23
C GLN A 152 -1.99 9.89 -31.18
N GLU A 153 -0.66 9.88 -31.08
CA GLU A 153 0.09 10.58 -30.02
C GLU A 153 -0.27 12.06 -29.86
N GLU A 154 -0.65 12.75 -30.93
CA GLU A 154 -1.08 14.16 -30.89
C GLU A 154 -2.40 14.31 -30.14
N ASP A 155 -3.39 13.47 -30.45
CA ASP A 155 -4.70 13.51 -29.82
C ASP A 155 -4.63 12.97 -28.39
N GLU A 156 -3.80 11.93 -28.15
CA GLU A 156 -3.50 11.41 -26.81
C GLU A 156 -2.84 12.49 -25.94
N SER A 157 -1.79 13.15 -26.43
CA SER A 157 -1.07 14.19 -25.68
C SER A 157 -1.91 15.44 -25.47
N ARG A 158 -2.69 15.87 -26.47
CA ARG A 158 -3.59 17.03 -26.34
C ARG A 158 -4.65 16.76 -25.27
N SER A 159 -5.31 15.61 -25.34
CA SER A 159 -6.41 15.28 -24.42
C SER A 159 -5.88 14.94 -23.02
N GLY A 160 -4.72 14.30 -22.91
CA GLY A 160 -4.01 14.13 -21.64
C GLY A 160 -3.61 15.47 -21.02
N GLN A 161 -3.14 16.43 -21.81
CA GLN A 161 -2.88 17.80 -21.34
C GLN A 161 -4.17 18.50 -20.86
N GLU A 162 -5.28 18.36 -21.59
CA GLU A 162 -6.58 18.92 -21.18
C GLU A 162 -7.07 18.34 -19.85
N LEU A 163 -6.90 17.02 -19.64
CA LEU A 163 -7.19 16.37 -18.37
C LEU A 163 -6.32 16.94 -17.24
N LEU A 164 -5.01 17.05 -17.43
CA LEU A 164 -4.11 17.62 -16.43
C LEU A 164 -4.45 19.08 -16.12
N LEU A 165 -4.77 19.88 -17.14
CA LEU A 165 -5.22 21.27 -16.99
C LEU A 165 -6.54 21.37 -16.19
N ALA A 166 -7.45 20.41 -16.35
CA ALA A 166 -8.67 20.33 -15.56
C ALA A 166 -8.37 19.94 -14.11
N MET A 167 -7.49 18.97 -13.88
CA MET A 167 -7.07 18.54 -12.53
C MET A 167 -6.39 19.68 -11.76
N VAL A 168 -5.41 20.39 -12.34
CA VAL A 168 -4.73 21.53 -11.68
C VAL A 168 -5.63 22.75 -11.47
N SER A 169 -6.81 22.77 -12.09
CA SER A 169 -7.79 23.84 -11.87
C SER A 169 -8.62 23.59 -10.62
N ASN A 170 -8.77 22.33 -10.19
CA ASN A 170 -9.54 21.96 -9.01
C ASN A 170 -8.65 22.01 -7.74
N PRO A 171 -9.01 22.79 -6.70
CA PRO A 171 -8.23 22.90 -5.46
C PRO A 171 -7.99 21.59 -4.71
N ALA A 172 -8.95 20.65 -4.74
CA ALA A 172 -8.82 19.38 -4.04
C ALA A 172 -7.59 18.58 -4.53
N TRP A 173 -7.31 18.63 -5.84
CA TRP A 173 -6.15 17.96 -6.45
C TRP A 173 -4.82 18.64 -6.12
N GLN A 174 -4.83 19.94 -5.83
CA GLN A 174 -3.64 20.69 -5.45
C GLN A 174 -3.25 20.46 -3.99
N GLU A 175 -4.19 20.02 -3.16
CA GLU A 175 -4.01 19.81 -1.72
C GLU A 175 -4.12 18.32 -1.36
N ALA A 176 -5.34 17.83 -1.14
CA ALA A 176 -5.61 16.47 -0.64
C ALA A 176 -5.14 15.35 -1.59
N HIS A 177 -5.22 15.56 -2.90
CA HIS A 177 -4.80 14.57 -3.91
C HIS A 177 -3.50 14.96 -4.62
N PHE A 178 -2.67 15.82 -4.02
CA PHE A 178 -1.42 16.27 -4.63
C PHE A 178 -0.49 15.11 -5.08
N PRO A 179 -0.30 14.02 -4.31
CA PRO A 179 0.53 12.91 -4.76
C PRO A 179 -0.01 12.25 -6.03
N VAL A 180 -1.33 12.10 -6.15
CA VAL A 180 -1.98 11.55 -7.35
C VAL A 180 -1.86 12.52 -8.52
N LEU A 181 -2.07 13.83 -8.29
CA LEU A 181 -1.88 14.86 -9.31
C LEU A 181 -0.45 14.87 -9.86
N ARG A 182 0.56 14.79 -8.98
CA ARG A 182 1.96 14.77 -9.39
C ARG A 182 2.30 13.52 -10.21
N GLU A 183 1.79 12.36 -9.81
CA GLU A 183 1.98 11.12 -10.59
C GLU A 183 1.19 11.13 -11.90
N ALA A 184 0.02 11.78 -11.95
CA ALA A 184 -0.70 12.04 -13.20
C ALA A 184 0.17 12.85 -14.16
N VAL A 185 0.78 13.97 -13.72
CA VAL A 185 1.72 14.75 -14.55
C VAL A 185 2.95 13.90 -14.96
N ARG A 186 3.38 12.93 -14.15
CA ARG A 186 4.52 12.06 -14.53
C ARG A 186 4.17 11.07 -15.64
N PHE A 187 2.95 10.53 -15.64
CA PHE A 187 2.59 9.36 -16.42
C PHE A 187 1.62 9.63 -17.57
N ILE A 188 0.68 10.57 -17.41
CA ILE A 188 -0.28 10.93 -18.45
C ILE A 188 0.44 11.62 -19.61
N PRO A 189 0.22 11.21 -20.87
CA PRO A 189 0.87 11.81 -22.03
C PRO A 189 0.46 13.28 -22.19
N HIS A 190 1.44 14.16 -22.33
CA HIS A 190 1.25 15.58 -22.66
C HIS A 190 2.58 16.16 -23.16
N SER A 191 2.49 17.24 -23.94
CA SER A 191 3.67 17.90 -24.51
C SER A 191 4.38 18.78 -23.47
N ARG A 192 5.64 18.46 -23.17
CA ARG A 192 6.53 19.34 -22.41
C ARG A 192 7.12 20.42 -23.32
N SER A 193 7.25 21.64 -22.82
CA SER A 193 7.63 22.80 -23.64
C SER A 193 9.08 22.69 -24.16
N GLY A 194 9.29 22.91 -25.47
CA GLY A 194 10.64 23.14 -26.05
C GLY A 194 11.26 21.99 -26.87
N ALA A 195 10.63 20.83 -26.99
CA ALA A 195 11.15 19.71 -27.80
C ALA A 195 10.81 19.88 -29.30
N PRO A 196 11.73 19.59 -30.24
CA PRO A 196 11.54 19.76 -31.69
C PRO A 196 10.68 18.63 -32.31
N VAL A 197 9.53 18.33 -31.69
CA VAL A 197 8.67 17.20 -32.07
C VAL A 197 8.05 17.41 -33.46
N SER A 198 7.73 18.66 -33.80
CA SER A 198 7.18 19.02 -35.11
C SER A 198 8.20 18.78 -36.21
N GLU A 199 9.43 19.23 -36.02
CA GLU A 199 10.55 19.10 -36.94
C GLU A 199 10.97 17.64 -37.10
N MET A 200 11.03 16.88 -35.99
CA MET A 200 11.24 15.43 -36.00
C MET A 200 10.21 14.73 -36.91
N ARG A 201 8.92 15.08 -36.75
CA ARG A 201 7.83 14.45 -37.50
C ARG A 201 7.81 14.86 -38.96
N GLN A 202 8.05 16.14 -39.29
CA GLN A 202 8.13 16.60 -40.67
C GLN A 202 9.24 15.85 -41.43
N LEU A 203 10.42 15.73 -40.83
CA LEU A 203 11.54 15.02 -41.43
C LEU A 203 11.27 13.52 -41.55
N SER A 204 10.63 12.91 -40.55
CA SER A 204 10.21 11.49 -40.63
C SER A 204 9.21 11.23 -41.77
N ARG A 205 8.26 12.15 -42.03
CA ARG A 205 7.35 12.05 -43.20
C ARG A 205 8.12 12.15 -44.50
N ALA A 206 8.95 13.18 -44.65
CA ALA A 206 9.74 13.39 -45.86
C ALA A 206 10.62 12.18 -46.19
N LEU A 207 11.24 11.56 -45.17
CA LEU A 207 12.04 10.35 -45.35
C LEU A 207 11.19 9.14 -45.75
N GLY A 208 9.98 8.97 -45.19
CA GLY A 208 9.08 7.89 -45.61
C GLY A 208 8.56 8.05 -47.04
N GLU A 209 8.35 9.28 -47.50
CA GLU A 209 7.96 9.58 -48.88
C GLU A 209 9.12 9.36 -49.86
N ALA A 210 10.34 9.76 -49.48
CA ALA A 210 11.54 9.61 -50.30
C ALA A 210 12.10 8.17 -50.28
N ASP A 211 11.88 7.41 -49.21
CA ASP A 211 12.32 6.01 -49.05
C ASP A 211 11.15 5.11 -48.57
N PRO A 212 10.45 4.42 -49.49
CA PRO A 212 9.31 3.56 -49.15
C PRO A 212 9.64 2.43 -48.16
N GLU A 213 10.88 1.94 -48.10
CA GLU A 213 11.29 0.90 -47.14
C GLU A 213 11.45 1.45 -45.72
N PHE A 214 11.54 2.78 -45.55
CA PHE A 214 11.56 3.44 -44.24
C PHE A 214 10.16 3.57 -43.62
N GLN A 215 9.09 3.25 -44.37
CA GLN A 215 7.70 3.40 -43.92
C GLN A 215 7.36 2.70 -42.59
N PRO A 216 7.88 1.50 -42.25
CA PRO A 216 7.63 0.89 -40.94
C PRO A 216 8.22 1.70 -39.78
N LEU A 217 9.46 2.21 -39.94
CA LEU A 217 10.13 3.06 -38.96
C LEU A 217 9.46 4.42 -38.84
N ARG A 218 9.12 5.04 -39.98
CA ARG A 218 8.30 6.26 -40.03
C ARG A 218 6.98 6.06 -39.28
N THR A 219 6.27 4.97 -39.54
CA THR A 219 4.97 4.68 -38.88
C THR A 219 5.16 4.58 -37.38
N LYS A 220 6.20 3.88 -36.91
CA LYS A 220 6.55 3.78 -35.49
C LYS A 220 6.81 5.18 -34.88
N ILE A 221 7.71 5.97 -35.47
CA ILE A 221 8.11 7.29 -34.96
C ILE A 221 6.91 8.25 -34.91
N HIS A 222 5.96 8.13 -35.85
CA HIS A 222 4.73 8.91 -35.86
C HIS A 222 3.68 8.45 -34.86
N VAL A 223 3.59 7.14 -34.59
CA VAL A 223 2.59 6.60 -33.67
C VAL A 223 3.04 6.73 -32.22
N LYS A 224 4.29 6.35 -31.89
CA LYS A 224 4.84 6.47 -30.54
C LYS A 224 6.38 6.54 -30.59
N PRO A 225 6.98 7.73 -30.64
CA PRO A 225 8.43 7.88 -30.63
C PRO A 225 9.01 7.46 -29.27
N GLU A 226 10.23 6.90 -29.25
CA GLU A 226 10.94 6.54 -28.02
C GLU A 226 12.45 6.77 -28.18
N PRO A 227 13.24 6.83 -27.08
CA PRO A 227 14.67 7.13 -27.13
C PRO A 227 15.46 6.19 -28.07
N GLY A 228 15.10 4.90 -28.08
CA GLY A 228 15.73 3.88 -28.94
C GLY A 228 15.48 4.06 -30.44
N ASP A 229 14.58 4.95 -30.87
CA ASP A 229 14.35 5.19 -32.30
C ASP A 229 15.54 5.86 -32.97
N ALA A 230 16.30 6.69 -32.25
CA ALA A 230 17.45 7.37 -32.81
C ALA A 230 18.47 6.35 -33.35
N GLU A 231 18.78 5.33 -32.54
CA GLU A 231 19.70 4.27 -32.96
C GLU A 231 19.11 3.41 -34.08
N ARG A 232 17.79 3.14 -34.08
CA ARG A 232 17.14 2.40 -35.16
C ARG A 232 17.17 3.17 -36.49
N VAL A 233 16.98 4.48 -36.47
CA VAL A 233 17.10 5.34 -37.66
C VAL A 233 18.54 5.37 -38.17
N ARG A 234 19.53 5.52 -37.28
CA ARG A 234 20.95 5.43 -37.68
C ARG A 234 21.31 4.07 -38.28
N ARG A 235 20.83 2.99 -37.66
CA ARG A 235 21.07 1.63 -38.13
C ARG A 235 20.43 1.38 -39.49
N TYR A 236 19.20 1.86 -39.70
CA TYR A 236 18.53 1.81 -40.99
C TYR A 236 19.32 2.60 -42.03
N GLY A 237 19.62 3.88 -41.76
CA GLY A 237 20.38 4.75 -42.66
C GLY A 237 21.77 4.22 -43.04
N GLY A 238 22.42 3.49 -42.13
CA GLY A 238 23.74 2.88 -42.39
C GLY A 238 23.73 1.55 -43.13
N ARG A 239 22.61 0.81 -43.15
CA ARG A 239 22.56 -0.56 -43.73
C ARG A 239 21.61 -0.70 -44.92
N GLN A 240 20.47 -0.03 -44.87
CA GLN A 240 19.33 -0.25 -45.78
C GLN A 240 18.84 1.05 -46.42
N GLY A 241 19.09 2.20 -45.78
CA GLY A 241 18.65 3.49 -46.27
C GLY A 241 19.39 3.96 -47.53
N LYS A 242 18.72 4.80 -48.31
CA LYS A 242 19.30 5.44 -49.49
C LYS A 242 20.47 6.37 -49.12
N LYS A 243 21.60 6.25 -49.83
CA LYS A 243 22.85 6.95 -49.51
C LYS A 243 22.75 8.48 -49.62
N ASP A 244 21.92 8.97 -50.54
CA ASP A 244 21.61 10.38 -50.75
C ASP A 244 20.81 11.01 -49.59
N LEU A 245 20.13 10.19 -48.78
CA LEU A 245 19.37 10.62 -47.59
C LEU A 245 20.11 10.41 -46.27
N ALA A 246 21.39 9.97 -46.30
CA ALA A 246 22.16 9.66 -45.11
C ALA A 246 22.22 10.81 -44.08
N GLY A 247 22.38 12.04 -44.57
CA GLY A 247 22.37 13.23 -43.72
C GLY A 247 21.02 13.51 -43.07
N ASP A 248 19.91 13.17 -43.74
CA ASP A 248 18.57 13.38 -43.22
C ASP A 248 18.16 12.28 -42.22
N TYR A 249 18.63 11.03 -42.42
CA TYR A 249 18.54 9.99 -41.39
C TYR A 249 19.26 10.39 -40.11
N GLU A 250 20.49 10.92 -40.20
CA GLU A 250 21.23 11.38 -39.02
C GLU A 250 20.55 12.58 -38.36
N LYS A 251 20.08 13.57 -39.14
CA LYS A 251 19.29 14.69 -38.59
C LYS A 251 18.03 14.22 -37.87
N LEU A 252 17.31 13.24 -38.42
CA LEU A 252 16.14 12.68 -37.76
C LEU A 252 16.52 11.99 -36.45
N ALA A 253 17.60 11.20 -36.43
CA ALA A 253 18.11 10.58 -35.22
C ALA A 253 18.47 11.62 -34.14
N VAL A 254 19.14 12.72 -34.52
CA VAL A 254 19.46 13.83 -33.61
C VAL A 254 18.20 14.54 -33.11
N PHE A 255 17.17 14.74 -33.93
CA PHE A 255 15.91 15.30 -33.45
C PHE A 255 15.22 14.37 -32.45
N ILE A 256 15.21 13.06 -32.70
CA ILE A 256 14.71 12.07 -31.75
C ILE A 256 15.48 12.17 -30.43
N GLU A 257 16.81 12.19 -30.48
CA GLU A 257 17.64 12.35 -29.28
C GLU A 257 17.31 13.64 -28.53
N LYS A 258 17.17 14.77 -29.21
CA LYS A 258 16.82 16.06 -28.57
C LYS A 258 15.43 16.05 -27.95
N VAL A 259 14.46 15.38 -28.56
CA VAL A 259 13.10 15.22 -28.00
C VAL A 259 13.15 14.43 -26.69
N PHE A 260 14.08 13.48 -26.57
CA PHE A 260 14.26 12.63 -25.38
C PHE A 260 15.47 13.00 -24.53
N GLN A 261 16.18 14.08 -24.85
CA GLN A 261 17.36 14.52 -24.12
C GLN A 261 16.88 15.07 -22.78
N PRO A 262 17.52 14.70 -21.66
CA PRO A 262 17.24 15.34 -20.37
C PRO A 262 17.40 16.85 -20.53
N SER A 263 16.33 17.60 -20.33
CA SER A 263 16.37 19.05 -20.38
C SER A 263 17.24 19.57 -19.24
N ASP A 264 18.00 20.64 -19.51
CA ASP A 264 18.76 21.31 -18.47
C ASP A 264 17.78 21.93 -17.46
N ALA A 265 17.75 21.38 -16.25
CA ALA A 265 16.83 21.81 -15.20
C ALA A 265 16.94 23.31 -14.90
N ARG A 266 18.13 23.90 -15.05
CA ARG A 266 18.33 25.34 -14.91
C ARG A 266 17.56 26.12 -15.98
N THR A 267 17.68 25.71 -17.24
CA THR A 267 16.99 26.34 -18.37
C THR A 267 15.48 26.27 -18.21
N GLU A 268 14.92 25.12 -17.85
CA GLU A 268 13.48 24.98 -17.63
C GLU A 268 12.97 25.84 -16.48
N ILE A 269 13.69 25.87 -15.35
CA ILE A 269 13.30 26.69 -14.21
C ILE A 269 13.33 28.17 -14.57
N LEU A 270 14.37 28.66 -15.25
CA LEU A 270 14.45 30.06 -15.66
C LEU A 270 13.36 30.43 -16.68
N ALA A 271 12.90 29.49 -17.51
CA ALA A 271 11.81 29.73 -18.45
C ALA A 271 10.47 30.03 -17.72
N LEU A 272 10.28 29.49 -16.51
CA LEU A 272 9.08 29.75 -15.72
C LEU A 272 8.92 31.21 -15.28
N ASP A 273 10.01 31.98 -15.20
CA ASP A 273 9.97 33.38 -14.74
C ASP A 273 9.04 34.25 -15.59
N ARG A 274 8.87 33.90 -16.87
CA ARG A 274 7.97 34.59 -17.82
C ARG A 274 6.53 34.09 -17.77
N ILE A 275 6.28 32.97 -17.10
CA ILE A 275 5.01 32.24 -17.09
C ILE A 275 4.29 32.44 -15.75
N VAL A 276 5.04 32.42 -14.64
CA VAL A 276 4.45 32.53 -13.31
C VAL A 276 3.99 33.96 -13.02
N SER A 277 2.84 34.10 -12.34
CA SER A 277 2.33 35.41 -11.93
C SER A 277 2.77 35.83 -10.53
N SER A 278 3.17 34.88 -9.68
CA SER A 278 3.63 35.17 -8.31
C SER A 278 5.01 35.83 -8.34
N LYS A 279 5.10 37.05 -7.78
CA LYS A 279 6.37 37.77 -7.62
C LYS A 279 7.36 37.02 -6.71
N VAL A 280 6.84 36.37 -5.67
CA VAL A 280 7.65 35.58 -4.72
C VAL A 280 8.25 34.37 -5.44
N LEU A 281 7.42 33.60 -6.14
CA LEU A 281 7.88 32.43 -6.90
C LEU A 281 8.85 32.83 -8.02
N SER A 282 8.58 33.93 -8.73
CA SER A 282 9.46 34.51 -9.75
C SER A 282 10.85 34.88 -9.18
N GLN A 283 10.91 35.49 -8.01
CA GLN A 283 12.18 35.78 -7.33
C GLN A 283 12.93 34.48 -6.99
N GLU A 284 12.26 33.52 -6.37
CA GLU A 284 12.86 32.24 -6.00
C GLU A 284 13.34 31.44 -7.23
N ILE A 285 12.64 31.54 -8.37
CA ILE A 285 13.03 30.95 -9.65
C ILE A 285 14.36 31.53 -10.11
N ARG A 286 14.52 32.87 -10.12
CA ARG A 286 15.77 33.52 -10.51
C ARG A 286 16.92 33.17 -9.57
N GLU A 287 16.67 33.16 -8.26
CA GLU A 287 17.66 32.77 -7.26
C GLU A 287 18.10 31.32 -7.46
N THR A 288 17.16 30.40 -7.67
CA THR A 288 17.44 28.99 -7.93
C THR A 288 18.22 28.81 -9.22
N GLY A 289 17.80 29.45 -10.32
CA GLY A 289 18.52 29.39 -11.59
C GLY A 289 19.97 29.90 -11.52
N SER A 290 20.27 30.84 -10.61
CA SER A 290 21.65 31.29 -10.36
C SER A 290 22.51 30.24 -9.62
N ARG A 291 21.86 29.41 -8.78
CA ARG A 291 22.48 28.35 -7.97
C ARG A 291 22.58 27.00 -8.69
N LEU A 292 21.81 26.80 -9.76
CA LEU A 292 21.82 25.57 -10.58
C LEU A 292 22.91 25.53 -11.67
N GLY A 293 23.72 26.59 -11.81
CA GLY A 293 24.82 26.62 -12.79
C GLY A 293 25.78 25.43 -12.63
N ILE A 294 26.28 24.89 -13.76
CA ILE A 294 27.18 23.72 -13.76
C ILE A 294 28.49 23.99 -13.00
N ASP A 295 28.91 25.26 -12.98
CA ASP A 295 30.05 25.80 -12.22
C ASP A 295 29.85 25.81 -10.70
N ARG A 296 28.61 25.61 -10.22
CA ARG A 296 28.28 25.64 -8.80
C ARG A 296 28.55 24.30 -8.12
N ASP A 297 28.87 24.40 -6.83
CA ASP A 297 29.09 23.23 -5.99
C ASP A 297 27.87 22.27 -6.00
N PRO A 298 28.06 20.95 -6.14
CA PRO A 298 26.97 19.98 -6.11
C PRO A 298 26.02 20.10 -4.91
N ALA A 299 26.51 20.44 -3.71
CA ALA A 299 25.66 20.60 -2.53
C ALA A 299 24.77 21.85 -2.66
N THR A 300 25.32 22.94 -3.21
CA THR A 300 24.56 24.15 -3.50
C THR A 300 23.44 23.89 -4.51
N ARG A 301 23.75 23.14 -5.58
CA ARG A 301 22.76 22.74 -6.59
C ARG A 301 21.67 21.85 -6.01
N PHE A 302 22.06 20.84 -5.23
CA PHE A 302 21.14 19.91 -4.59
C PHE A 302 20.17 20.61 -3.63
N GLU A 303 20.69 21.50 -2.78
CA GLU A 303 19.88 22.28 -1.84
C GLU A 303 18.91 23.22 -2.57
N ALA A 304 19.37 23.91 -3.61
CA ALA A 304 18.54 24.81 -4.43
C ALA A 304 17.40 24.05 -5.11
N SER A 305 17.68 22.90 -5.72
CA SER A 305 16.65 22.05 -6.33
C SER A 305 15.62 21.55 -5.30
N CYS A 306 16.08 21.06 -4.13
CA CYS A 306 15.19 20.60 -3.06
C CYS A 306 14.26 21.70 -2.56
N ARG A 307 14.79 22.91 -2.38
CA ARG A 307 14.02 24.08 -1.96
C ARG A 307 13.00 24.49 -3.02
N MET A 308 13.39 24.49 -4.29
CA MET A 308 12.52 24.89 -5.39
C MET A 308 11.35 23.92 -5.57
N VAL A 309 11.56 22.60 -5.53
CA VAL A 309 10.44 21.65 -5.62
C VAL A 309 9.47 21.80 -4.44
N ALA A 310 9.98 22.09 -3.23
CA ALA A 310 9.14 22.38 -2.07
C ALA A 310 8.33 23.67 -2.24
N SER A 311 8.96 24.71 -2.78
CA SER A 311 8.29 25.99 -3.05
C SER A 311 7.21 25.86 -4.12
N ILE A 312 7.49 25.17 -5.22
CA ILE A 312 6.51 24.90 -6.27
C ILE A 312 5.26 24.23 -5.68
N ARG A 313 5.42 23.22 -4.82
CA ARG A 313 4.28 22.60 -4.13
C ARG A 313 3.55 23.59 -3.22
N GLY A 314 4.27 24.33 -2.39
CA GLY A 314 3.69 25.28 -1.43
C GLY A 314 2.99 26.48 -2.10
N GLN A 315 3.42 26.87 -3.30
CA GLN A 315 2.93 28.03 -4.04
C GLN A 315 2.12 27.66 -5.29
N LEU A 316 1.73 26.40 -5.46
CA LEU A 316 1.07 25.91 -6.69
C LEU A 316 -0.19 26.73 -7.03
N ARG A 317 -1.03 27.04 -6.04
CA ARG A 317 -2.28 27.83 -6.23
C ARG A 317 -1.99 29.24 -6.75
N SER A 318 -0.89 29.83 -6.30
CA SER A 318 -0.45 31.19 -6.64
C SER A 318 0.48 31.26 -7.85
N ALA A 319 0.87 30.12 -8.44
CA ALA A 319 1.79 30.09 -9.58
C ALA A 319 1.24 30.82 -10.81
N GLY A 320 -0.08 30.86 -10.97
CA GLY A 320 -0.77 31.60 -12.02
C GLY A 320 -2.01 30.88 -12.53
N ASP A 321 -2.24 31.00 -13.84
CA ASP A 321 -3.32 30.29 -14.52
C ASP A 321 -3.06 28.77 -14.57
N ARG A 322 -4.03 27.99 -15.05
CA ARG A 322 -3.91 26.53 -15.13
C ARG A 322 -2.69 26.06 -15.95
N ARG A 323 -2.24 26.84 -16.95
CA ARG A 323 -1.06 26.51 -17.75
C ARG A 323 0.23 26.73 -16.96
N ALA A 324 0.32 27.84 -16.24
CA ALA A 324 1.44 28.12 -15.34
C ALA A 324 1.56 27.03 -14.25
N ARG A 325 0.43 26.60 -13.67
CA ARG A 325 0.39 25.52 -12.67
C ARG A 325 0.90 24.19 -13.21
N LEU A 326 0.50 23.81 -14.42
CA LEU A 326 1.02 22.60 -15.07
C LEU A 326 2.52 22.75 -15.39
N ALA A 327 2.96 23.90 -15.89
CA ALA A 327 4.35 24.16 -16.24
C ALA A 327 5.30 24.07 -15.02
N VAL A 328 4.90 24.61 -13.86
CA VAL A 328 5.72 24.48 -12.64
C VAL A 328 5.77 23.03 -12.15
N LEU A 329 4.71 22.23 -12.32
CA LEU A 329 4.71 20.80 -12.01
C LEU A 329 5.65 20.03 -12.95
N ASP A 330 5.64 20.31 -14.24
CA ASP A 330 6.59 19.73 -15.20
C ASP A 330 8.04 20.04 -14.82
N ALA A 331 8.36 21.31 -14.58
CA ALA A 331 9.70 21.72 -14.17
C ALA A 331 10.12 21.07 -12.85
N SER A 332 9.18 20.81 -11.94
CA SER A 332 9.46 20.11 -10.69
C SER A 332 9.80 18.62 -10.89
N LEU A 333 9.35 17.99 -11.99
CA LEU A 333 9.77 16.64 -12.37
C LEU A 333 11.17 16.63 -13.01
N THR A 334 11.51 17.67 -13.77
CA THR A 334 12.87 17.86 -14.30
C THR A 334 13.88 18.11 -13.19
N LEU A 335 13.52 18.93 -12.19
CA LEU A 335 14.32 19.13 -10.98
C LEU A 335 14.54 17.83 -10.21
N GLU A 336 13.53 16.94 -10.15
CA GLU A 336 13.66 15.63 -9.51
C GLU A 336 14.71 14.76 -10.20
N GLN A 337 14.77 14.76 -11.53
CA GLN A 337 15.81 14.05 -12.27
C GLN A 337 17.21 14.63 -11.98
N ALA A 338 17.33 15.96 -11.96
CA ALA A 338 18.58 16.63 -11.62
C ALA A 338 19.01 16.37 -10.16
N LEU A 339 18.05 16.28 -9.23
CA LEU A 339 18.29 15.92 -7.83
C LEU A 339 18.85 14.52 -7.68
N PHE A 340 18.36 13.56 -8.46
CA PHE A 340 18.88 12.19 -8.44
C PHE A 340 20.36 12.16 -8.87
N LEU A 341 20.70 12.86 -9.96
CA LEU A 341 22.08 12.95 -10.45
C LEU A 341 23.01 13.65 -9.46
N THR A 342 22.61 14.83 -8.97
CA THR A 342 23.42 15.60 -8.00
C THR A 342 23.53 14.91 -6.65
N GLY A 343 22.49 14.21 -6.21
CA GLY A 343 22.48 13.39 -5.00
C GLY A 343 23.52 12.26 -5.06
N ASN A 344 23.65 11.57 -6.19
CA ASN A 344 24.68 10.55 -6.38
C ASN A 344 26.10 11.14 -6.23
N THR A 345 26.36 12.31 -6.84
CA THR A 345 27.65 13.01 -6.67
C THR A 345 27.92 13.42 -5.22
N LEU A 346 26.88 13.74 -4.43
CA LEU A 346 27.04 14.00 -3.01
C LEU A 346 27.40 12.75 -2.21
N MET A 347 26.93 11.57 -2.62
CA MET A 347 27.26 10.32 -1.93
C MET A 347 28.76 10.00 -2.02
N ASP A 348 29.44 10.39 -3.10
CA ASP A 348 30.90 10.26 -3.22
C ASP A 348 31.65 11.12 -2.17
N ARG A 349 31.03 12.23 -1.73
CA ARG A 349 31.60 13.15 -0.73
C ARG A 349 31.23 12.78 0.70
N LEU A 350 30.20 11.94 0.89
CA LEU A 350 29.64 11.57 2.19
C LEU A 350 30.71 11.13 3.22
N PRO A 351 31.72 10.30 2.89
CA PRO A 351 32.72 9.87 3.86
C PRO A 351 33.53 11.01 4.49
N ARG A 352 33.71 12.13 3.76
CA ARG A 352 34.50 13.29 4.19
C ARG A 352 33.66 14.45 4.71
N ALA A 353 32.33 14.40 4.50
CA ALA A 353 31.42 15.44 4.95
C ALA A 353 31.34 15.49 6.48
N SER A 354 31.33 16.69 7.03
CA SER A 354 31.09 16.98 8.44
C SER A 354 29.65 16.64 8.85
N ARG A 355 29.41 16.52 10.17
CA ARG A 355 28.04 16.34 10.73
C ARG A 355 27.10 17.44 10.27
N LYS A 356 27.57 18.68 10.28
CA LYS A 356 26.80 19.86 9.88
C LYS A 356 26.37 19.77 8.41
N GLU A 357 27.29 19.47 7.50
CA GLU A 357 26.97 19.31 6.07
C GLU A 357 25.94 18.19 5.84
N ARG A 358 26.10 17.05 6.52
CA ARG A 358 25.16 15.92 6.41
C ARG A 358 23.76 16.28 6.94
N LEU A 359 23.66 17.00 8.05
CA LEU A 359 22.39 17.50 8.59
C LEU A 359 21.74 18.51 7.64
N GLU A 360 22.53 19.41 7.05
CA GLU A 360 22.05 20.34 6.03
C GLU A 360 21.52 19.61 4.78
N TRP A 361 22.15 18.51 4.38
CA TRP A 361 21.65 17.65 3.30
C TRP A 361 20.35 16.94 3.69
N LEU A 362 20.20 16.44 4.92
CA LEU A 362 18.92 15.87 5.39
C LEU A 362 17.81 16.92 5.42
N LYS A 363 18.13 18.14 5.86
CA LYS A 363 17.21 19.29 5.83
C LYS A 363 16.78 19.63 4.40
N ALA A 364 17.70 19.61 3.45
CA ALA A 364 17.39 19.78 2.03
C ALA A 364 16.48 18.65 1.54
N CYS A 365 16.84 17.38 1.81
CA CYS A 365 16.02 16.23 1.44
C CYS A 365 14.60 16.30 2.00
N ALA A 366 14.39 16.76 3.25
CA ALA A 366 13.04 16.94 3.81
C ALA A 366 12.19 17.91 2.97
N ASN A 367 12.78 19.01 2.48
CA ASN A 367 12.11 19.89 1.52
C ASN A 367 11.85 19.17 0.18
N GLY A 368 12.85 18.47 -0.36
CA GLY A 368 12.71 17.71 -1.60
C GLY A 368 11.58 16.68 -1.55
N LEU A 369 11.54 15.85 -0.51
CA LEU A 369 10.52 14.82 -0.28
C LEU A 369 9.11 15.43 -0.11
N TYR A 370 9.01 16.58 0.55
CA TYR A 370 7.76 17.33 0.59
C TYR A 370 7.38 17.84 -0.81
N GLY A 371 8.28 18.47 -1.55
CA GLY A 371 8.00 18.93 -2.92
C GLY A 371 7.54 17.79 -3.85
N MET A 372 8.07 16.59 -3.63
CA MET A 372 7.71 15.37 -4.35
C MET A 372 6.38 14.75 -3.95
N GLY A 373 5.72 15.26 -2.91
CA GLY A 373 4.48 14.67 -2.43
C GLY A 373 4.66 13.40 -1.60
N LEU A 374 5.89 13.04 -1.21
CA LEU A 374 6.18 11.82 -0.45
C LEU A 374 5.93 12.00 1.05
N ILE A 375 6.15 13.18 1.59
CA ILE A 375 5.79 13.51 2.99
C ILE A 375 4.84 14.71 3.03
N SER A 376 4.10 14.82 4.13
CA SER A 376 3.17 15.94 4.39
C SER A 376 3.91 17.20 4.85
N GLY A 377 3.21 18.35 4.80
CA GLY A 377 3.73 19.62 5.30
C GLY A 377 4.07 19.56 6.80
N ARG A 378 3.20 18.93 7.60
CA ARG A 378 3.42 18.71 9.04
C ARG A 378 4.67 17.88 9.32
N GLN A 379 4.85 16.77 8.59
CA GLN A 379 6.05 15.94 8.73
C GLN A 379 7.32 16.71 8.34
N ARG A 380 7.26 17.52 7.27
CA ARG A 380 8.36 18.41 6.89
C ARG A 380 8.70 19.37 8.02
N GLU A 381 7.72 20.09 8.56
CA GLU A 381 7.94 21.06 9.65
C GLU A 381 8.57 20.40 10.87
N GLY A 382 8.03 19.27 11.34
CA GLY A 382 8.61 18.53 12.46
C GLY A 382 10.04 18.07 12.20
N LEU A 383 10.39 17.70 10.96
CA LEU A 383 11.79 17.39 10.59
C LEU A 383 12.68 18.63 10.60
N LEU A 384 12.21 19.76 10.07
CA LEU A 384 12.99 21.00 10.04
C LEU A 384 13.28 21.50 11.46
N ASP A 385 12.30 21.44 12.35
CA ASP A 385 12.45 21.78 13.77
C ASP A 385 13.42 20.83 14.47
N THR A 386 13.28 19.52 14.22
CA THR A 386 14.20 18.50 14.73
C THR A 386 15.63 18.78 14.27
N PHE A 387 15.86 18.97 12.96
CA PHE A 387 17.19 19.25 12.44
C PHE A 387 17.76 20.56 12.99
N GLN A 388 16.95 21.59 13.15
CA GLN A 388 17.38 22.84 13.76
C GLN A 388 17.84 22.63 15.22
N SER A 389 17.12 21.82 16.00
CA SER A 389 17.50 21.52 17.39
C SER A 389 18.83 20.77 17.52
N ILE A 390 19.19 19.93 16.54
CA ILE A 390 20.39 19.09 16.57
C ILE A 390 21.57 19.64 15.73
N THR A 391 21.44 20.82 15.14
CA THR A 391 22.52 21.49 14.34
C THR A 391 23.24 22.58 15.15
N GLY A 392 22.88 22.78 16.43
CA GLY A 392 23.50 23.77 17.30
C GLY A 392 24.99 23.51 17.59
N PRO A 393 25.73 24.50 18.11
CA PRO A 393 27.17 24.37 18.40
C PRO A 393 27.47 23.41 19.56
N SER A 394 26.49 23.14 20.43
CA SER A 394 26.56 22.16 21.52
C SER A 394 25.22 21.45 21.61
N VAL A 395 25.22 20.13 21.45
CA VAL A 395 24.03 19.26 21.50
C VAL A 395 24.41 18.03 22.30
N ARG A 396 23.55 17.59 23.23
CA ARG A 396 23.81 16.34 23.96
C ARG A 396 23.68 15.16 23.01
N TRP A 397 24.52 14.14 23.19
CA TRP A 397 24.49 12.96 22.33
C TRP A 397 23.14 12.22 22.35
N ASP A 398 22.45 12.22 23.49
CA ASP A 398 21.11 11.63 23.61
C ASP A 398 20.09 12.39 22.74
N ASP A 399 20.06 13.72 22.83
CA ASP A 399 19.17 14.58 22.04
C ASP A 399 19.49 14.47 20.54
N TYR A 400 20.78 14.42 20.20
CA TYR A 400 21.25 14.21 18.84
C TYR A 400 20.74 12.89 18.27
N ARG A 401 20.92 11.78 18.99
CA ARG A 401 20.47 10.45 18.56
C ARG A 401 18.94 10.37 18.52
N ALA A 402 18.24 10.95 19.48
CA ALA A 402 16.78 11.01 19.48
C ALA A 402 16.23 11.75 18.25
N GLY A 403 16.83 12.89 17.88
CA GLY A 403 16.48 13.62 16.66
C GLY A 403 16.73 12.82 15.38
N LEU A 404 17.84 12.09 15.30
CA LEU A 404 18.11 11.20 14.17
C LEU A 404 17.15 10.01 14.12
N ASN A 405 16.74 9.45 15.27
CA ASN A 405 15.71 8.41 15.33
C ASN A 405 14.35 8.93 14.86
N TYR A 406 14.00 10.17 15.20
CA TYR A 406 12.79 10.81 14.66
C TYR A 406 12.86 10.92 13.13
N ALA A 407 14.01 11.35 12.60
CA ALA A 407 14.27 11.41 11.17
C ALA A 407 14.20 10.03 10.48
N ALA A 408 14.53 8.93 11.18
CA ALA A 408 14.46 7.57 10.65
C ALA A 408 13.04 7.09 10.28
N ARG A 409 11.99 7.80 10.69
CA ARG A 409 10.60 7.49 10.31
C ARG A 409 10.24 7.90 8.88
N VAL A 410 11.04 8.75 8.23
CA VAL A 410 10.73 9.34 6.91
C VAL A 410 10.51 8.32 5.79
N PRO A 411 11.33 7.26 5.63
CA PRO A 411 11.04 6.23 4.63
C PRO A 411 9.69 5.56 4.85
N GLY A 412 9.33 5.31 6.12
CA GLY A 412 8.03 4.76 6.52
C GLY A 412 6.88 5.68 6.15
N TRP A 413 7.00 6.97 6.45
CA TRP A 413 6.00 7.96 6.05
C TRP A 413 5.81 8.03 4.54
N ALA A 414 6.90 7.99 3.77
CA ALA A 414 6.84 8.09 2.32
C ALA A 414 6.18 6.87 1.65
N ASP A 415 6.54 5.66 2.06
CA ASP A 415 5.92 4.42 1.57
C ASP A 415 4.42 4.37 1.94
N GLN A 416 4.08 4.66 3.19
CA GLN A 416 2.68 4.67 3.63
C GLN A 416 1.85 5.71 2.91
N ASN A 417 2.41 6.89 2.64
CA ASN A 417 1.72 7.93 1.88
C ASN A 417 1.47 7.50 0.42
N LEU A 418 2.40 6.80 -0.22
CA LEU A 418 2.17 6.23 -1.55
C LEU A 418 1.09 5.14 -1.53
N ARG A 419 1.17 4.20 -0.59
CA ARG A 419 0.19 3.12 -0.41
C ARG A 419 -1.20 3.65 -0.14
N PHE A 420 -1.31 4.63 0.75
CA PHE A 420 -2.55 5.31 1.05
C PHE A 420 -3.28 5.79 -0.22
N HIS A 421 -2.55 6.35 -1.18
CA HIS A 421 -3.16 6.79 -2.43
C HIS A 421 -3.38 5.66 -3.45
N PHE A 422 -2.45 4.71 -3.60
CA PHE A 422 -2.45 3.79 -4.74
C PHE A 422 -2.80 2.33 -4.43
N THR A 423 -2.87 1.88 -3.16
CA THR A 423 -3.10 0.46 -2.81
C THR A 423 -4.34 -0.12 -3.47
N SER A 424 -5.49 0.56 -3.38
CA SER A 424 -6.72 0.06 -4.02
C SER A 424 -6.58 -0.15 -5.54
N ALA A 425 -5.90 0.76 -6.24
CA ALA A 425 -5.69 0.65 -7.68
C ALA A 425 -4.64 -0.42 -8.03
N VAL A 426 -3.58 -0.57 -7.21
CA VAL A 426 -2.57 -1.62 -7.34
C VAL A 426 -3.22 -2.99 -7.12
N ASP A 427 -3.96 -3.18 -6.02
CA ASP A 427 -4.63 -4.44 -5.69
C ASP A 427 -5.61 -4.85 -6.81
N THR A 428 -6.33 -3.87 -7.36
CA THR A 428 -7.19 -4.09 -8.54
C THR A 428 -6.37 -4.62 -9.71
N LEU A 429 -5.30 -3.93 -10.13
CA LEU A 429 -4.54 -4.33 -11.32
C LEU A 429 -3.66 -5.57 -11.12
N VAL A 430 -3.23 -5.90 -9.90
CA VAL A 430 -2.45 -7.12 -9.58
C VAL A 430 -3.24 -8.41 -9.89
N VAL A 431 -4.57 -8.33 -9.87
CA VAL A 431 -5.42 -9.43 -10.34
C VAL A 431 -5.09 -9.78 -11.79
N LEU A 432 -4.94 -8.76 -12.64
CA LEU A 432 -4.67 -8.87 -14.08
C LEU A 432 -3.18 -9.02 -14.40
N GLU A 433 -2.32 -8.29 -13.70
CA GLU A 433 -0.90 -8.13 -14.01
C GLU A 433 -0.06 -8.03 -12.72
N PRO A 434 0.67 -9.09 -12.33
CA PRO A 434 1.51 -9.10 -11.13
C PRO A 434 2.55 -7.97 -11.07
N LEU A 435 3.05 -7.49 -12.21
CA LEU A 435 4.00 -6.37 -12.29
C LEU A 435 3.43 -5.08 -11.67
N ALA A 436 2.12 -4.92 -11.51
CA ALA A 436 1.56 -3.74 -10.84
C ALA A 436 2.03 -3.62 -9.38
N SER A 437 2.37 -4.74 -8.73
CA SER A 437 2.87 -4.77 -7.34
C SER A 437 4.23 -4.09 -7.16
N THR A 438 5.04 -3.97 -8.22
CA THR A 438 6.37 -3.35 -8.15
C THR A 438 6.33 -1.83 -8.12
N TYR A 439 5.17 -1.21 -8.40
CA TYR A 439 4.98 0.24 -8.45
C TYR A 439 5.54 0.95 -7.21
N PHE A 440 5.19 0.51 -6.01
CA PHE A 440 5.65 1.15 -4.76
C PHE A 440 7.16 1.12 -4.62
N ASN A 441 7.77 -0.05 -4.85
CA ASN A 441 9.22 -0.22 -4.73
C ASN A 441 9.97 0.64 -5.75
N ASP A 442 9.47 0.74 -6.98
CA ASP A 442 10.07 1.57 -8.01
C ASP A 442 9.96 3.06 -7.68
N ARG A 443 8.82 3.51 -7.13
CA ARG A 443 8.66 4.91 -6.71
C ARG A 443 9.54 5.26 -5.52
N VAL A 444 9.67 4.38 -4.54
CA VAL A 444 10.57 4.58 -3.38
C VAL A 444 12.03 4.61 -3.83
N ARG A 445 12.47 3.65 -4.66
CA ARG A 445 13.85 3.57 -5.15
C ARG A 445 14.21 4.70 -6.12
N GLY A 446 13.27 5.13 -6.96
CA GLY A 446 13.46 6.23 -7.90
C GLY A 446 13.33 7.63 -7.29
N SER A 447 13.51 7.79 -5.97
CA SER A 447 13.29 9.05 -5.25
C SER A 447 14.50 9.49 -4.42
N LEU A 448 14.39 10.67 -3.78
CA LEU A 448 15.42 11.16 -2.84
C LEU A 448 15.59 10.29 -1.59
N LEU A 449 14.71 9.31 -1.34
CA LEU A 449 14.79 8.45 -0.16
C LEU A 449 16.10 7.68 -0.08
N ILE A 450 16.72 7.32 -1.22
CA ILE A 450 18.03 6.66 -1.23
C ILE A 450 19.09 7.58 -0.63
N VAL A 451 19.19 8.81 -1.15
CA VAL A 451 20.15 9.82 -0.68
C VAL A 451 19.88 10.15 0.79
N TYR A 452 18.62 10.37 1.16
CA TYR A 452 18.21 10.63 2.53
C TYR A 452 18.67 9.52 3.49
N SER A 453 18.38 8.25 3.15
CA SER A 453 18.68 7.11 4.01
C SER A 453 20.18 6.92 4.20
N LEU A 454 20.97 7.04 3.13
CA LEU A 454 22.44 6.91 3.21
C LEU A 454 23.06 8.00 4.11
N VAL A 455 22.60 9.25 4.00
CA VAL A 455 23.08 10.33 4.85
C VAL A 455 22.69 10.09 6.31
N LEU A 456 21.43 9.71 6.56
CA LEU A 456 20.92 9.45 7.90
C LEU A 456 21.67 8.29 8.58
N GLU A 457 21.84 7.18 7.89
CA GLU A 457 22.59 6.01 8.37
C GLU A 457 24.02 6.40 8.77
N SER A 458 24.67 7.25 7.97
CA SER A 458 26.02 7.72 8.27
C SER A 458 26.09 8.54 9.57
N LEU A 459 25.03 9.30 9.89
CA LEU A 459 24.92 10.10 11.11
C LEU A 459 24.55 9.25 12.32
N LEU A 460 23.65 8.28 12.16
CA LEU A 460 23.29 7.32 13.20
C LEU A 460 24.50 6.47 13.60
N ALA A 461 25.27 5.98 12.63
CA ALA A 461 26.49 5.22 12.88
C ALA A 461 27.53 6.04 13.64
N ASP A 462 27.68 7.33 13.32
CA ASP A 462 28.55 8.25 14.04
C ASP A 462 28.04 8.54 15.46
N ALA A 463 26.75 8.83 15.65
CA ALA A 463 26.14 9.04 16.96
C ALA A 463 26.34 7.83 17.88
N ASN A 464 26.12 6.62 17.35
CA ASN A 464 26.30 5.38 18.07
C ASN A 464 27.76 5.21 18.52
N ARG A 465 28.72 5.49 17.64
CA ARG A 465 30.15 5.42 17.99
C ARG A 465 30.52 6.35 19.14
N GLN A 466 29.97 7.57 19.16
CA GLN A 466 30.26 8.57 20.19
C GLN A 466 29.64 8.23 21.54
N LEU A 467 28.49 7.56 21.52
CA LEU A 467 27.81 7.03 22.71
C LEU A 467 28.40 5.70 23.22
N GLY A 468 29.43 5.16 22.57
CA GLY A 468 29.99 3.84 22.92
C GLY A 468 29.02 2.68 22.66
N ILE A 469 28.04 2.88 21.77
CA ILE A 469 27.07 1.87 21.34
C ILE A 469 27.76 0.99 20.32
N VAL A 470 28.13 -0.21 20.74
CA VAL A 470 28.93 -1.14 19.94
C VAL A 470 28.13 -2.39 19.64
N ASN A 471 27.87 -2.64 18.35
CA ASN A 471 27.30 -3.91 17.92
C ASN A 471 28.38 -4.98 17.93
N ARG A 472 28.02 -6.21 18.29
CA ARG A 472 28.95 -7.35 18.34
C ARG A 472 28.41 -8.53 17.55
N MET A 473 29.31 -9.21 16.84
CA MET A 473 29.04 -10.47 16.18
C MET A 473 30.15 -11.45 16.56
N MET A 474 29.78 -12.46 17.35
CA MET A 474 30.71 -13.31 18.07
C MET A 474 31.70 -12.43 18.87
N ASP A 475 33.01 -12.68 18.74
CA ASP A 475 34.06 -11.90 19.41
C ASP A 475 34.45 -10.61 18.67
N ARG A 476 33.77 -10.26 17.58
CA ARG A 476 34.12 -9.10 16.73
C ARG A 476 33.21 -7.91 17.01
N ILE A 477 33.84 -6.75 17.16
CA ILE A 477 33.15 -5.47 17.13
C ILE A 477 32.74 -5.15 15.69
N VAL A 478 31.44 -4.94 15.48
CA VAL A 478 30.86 -4.59 14.19
C VAL A 478 30.47 -3.11 14.21
N ASN A 479 31.31 -2.28 13.59
CA ASN A 479 31.14 -0.83 13.62
C ASN A 479 30.01 -0.30 12.73
N ALA A 480 29.52 -1.10 11.77
CA ALA A 480 28.42 -0.79 10.86
C ALA A 480 27.87 -2.07 10.22
N GLY A 481 26.62 -2.04 9.76
CA GLY A 481 26.00 -3.13 8.97
C GLY A 481 25.11 -4.09 9.75
N LEU A 482 24.89 -3.85 11.05
CA LEU A 482 23.83 -4.48 11.84
C LEU A 482 22.83 -3.39 12.24
N THR A 483 21.59 -3.50 11.77
CA THR A 483 20.52 -2.56 12.08
C THR A 483 19.47 -3.27 12.90
N ALA A 484 19.27 -2.82 14.15
CA ALA A 484 18.18 -3.29 14.99
C ALA A 484 16.84 -2.89 14.36
N LEU A 485 15.93 -3.86 14.20
CA LEU A 485 14.58 -3.62 13.66
C LEU A 485 13.52 -3.83 14.73
N ASN A 486 13.54 -4.98 15.40
CA ASN A 486 12.64 -5.27 16.51
C ASN A 486 13.45 -5.70 17.74
N PRO A 487 13.33 -4.99 18.87
CA PRO A 487 14.02 -5.34 20.10
C PRO A 487 13.58 -6.68 20.67
N GLY A 488 14.46 -7.27 21.47
CA GLY A 488 14.24 -8.49 22.23
C GLY A 488 15.50 -9.35 22.23
N ILE A 489 15.52 -10.38 23.06
CA ILE A 489 16.61 -11.33 23.17
C ILE A 489 16.08 -12.75 23.02
N THR A 490 16.83 -13.58 22.32
CA THR A 490 16.41 -14.94 21.99
C THR A 490 17.63 -15.84 21.82
N ARG A 491 17.45 -17.13 22.13
CA ARG A 491 18.43 -18.19 21.86
C ARG A 491 17.86 -19.15 20.81
N GLY A 492 18.70 -19.58 19.88
CA GLY A 492 18.27 -20.50 18.81
C GLY A 492 19.39 -20.84 17.84
N VAL A 493 19.08 -21.74 16.90
CA VAL A 493 20.05 -22.22 15.90
C VAL A 493 19.96 -21.36 14.65
N ILE A 494 21.08 -20.81 14.17
CA ILE A 494 21.08 -20.05 12.90
C ILE A 494 20.80 -21.00 11.73
N ARG A 495 19.85 -20.62 10.87
CA ARG A 495 19.47 -21.34 9.64
C ARG A 495 19.38 -20.36 8.47
N VAL A 496 19.85 -20.75 7.29
CA VAL A 496 19.80 -19.89 6.09
C VAL A 496 18.67 -20.36 5.17
N ALA A 497 17.70 -19.49 4.91
CA ALA A 497 16.61 -19.78 3.98
C ALA A 497 17.06 -19.54 2.53
N LYS A 498 16.67 -20.43 1.62
CA LYS A 498 16.91 -20.30 0.17
C LYS A 498 15.68 -19.72 -0.52
N ALA A 499 15.90 -19.10 -1.68
CA ALA A 499 14.82 -18.59 -2.50
C ALA A 499 13.92 -19.75 -2.96
N GLY A 500 12.65 -19.72 -2.57
CA GLY A 500 11.65 -20.76 -2.89
C GLY A 500 11.37 -21.76 -1.77
N ASP A 501 12.02 -21.66 -0.61
CA ASP A 501 11.67 -22.48 0.56
C ASP A 501 10.26 -22.14 1.07
N ASP A 502 9.49 -23.15 1.49
CA ASP A 502 8.17 -22.97 2.09
C ASP A 502 8.30 -22.56 3.58
N PRO A 503 7.91 -21.33 3.97
CA PRO A 503 8.07 -20.86 5.35
C PRO A 503 7.36 -21.75 6.38
N ARG A 504 6.30 -22.47 6.01
CA ARG A 504 5.55 -23.34 6.92
C ARG A 504 6.36 -24.54 7.43
N THR A 505 7.48 -24.85 6.78
CA THR A 505 8.37 -25.96 7.15
C THR A 505 9.47 -25.55 8.13
N PHE A 506 9.53 -24.27 8.53
CA PHE A 506 10.60 -23.76 9.38
C PHE A 506 10.48 -24.25 10.81
N SER A 507 11.63 -24.54 11.42
CA SER A 507 11.72 -25.03 12.79
C SER A 507 11.54 -23.89 13.80
N ARG A 508 10.83 -24.19 14.88
CA ARG A 508 10.49 -23.21 15.93
C ARG A 508 11.68 -22.75 16.77
N ASP A 509 12.77 -23.51 16.76
CA ASP A 509 14.03 -23.19 17.47
C ASP A 509 14.99 -22.32 16.63
N GLY A 510 14.64 -22.03 15.37
CA GLY A 510 15.54 -21.39 14.42
C GLY A 510 15.58 -19.87 14.53
N ILE A 511 16.77 -19.31 14.36
CA ILE A 511 17.01 -17.91 14.00
C ILE A 511 17.32 -17.88 12.50
N TYR A 512 16.41 -17.34 11.69
CA TYR A 512 16.51 -17.50 10.24
C TYR A 512 17.12 -16.29 9.54
N VAL A 513 18.08 -16.56 8.65
CA VAL A 513 18.61 -15.59 7.68
C VAL A 513 17.71 -15.62 6.44
N LEU A 514 16.96 -14.55 6.22
CA LEU A 514 15.93 -14.45 5.19
C LEU A 514 16.33 -13.46 4.09
N PRO A 515 16.12 -13.75 2.78
CA PRO A 515 16.16 -12.72 1.74
C PRO A 515 15.07 -11.66 1.96
N ALA A 516 15.35 -10.41 1.57
CA ALA A 516 14.48 -9.24 1.79
C ALA A 516 13.08 -9.30 1.11
N THR A 517 12.77 -10.36 0.36
CA THR A 517 11.61 -10.46 -0.54
C THR A 517 10.58 -11.53 -0.13
N MET A 518 10.66 -12.14 1.06
CA MET A 518 9.63 -13.11 1.49
C MET A 518 8.32 -12.42 1.87
N GLU A 519 7.19 -13.03 1.49
CA GLU A 519 5.83 -12.49 1.71
C GLU A 519 5.21 -12.97 3.04
N ASP A 520 5.61 -14.15 3.54
CA ASP A 520 5.09 -14.78 4.76
C ASP A 520 6.21 -15.09 5.77
N LEU A 521 5.89 -15.00 7.07
CA LEU A 521 6.82 -15.26 8.17
C LEU A 521 6.25 -16.35 9.12
N PRO A 522 7.00 -17.44 9.40
CA PRO A 522 6.56 -18.53 10.27
C PRO A 522 6.95 -18.31 11.74
N SER A 523 6.53 -19.22 12.63
CA SER A 523 6.87 -19.21 14.07
C SER A 523 8.34 -19.53 14.30
N VAL A 524 9.19 -18.50 14.34
CA VAL A 524 10.65 -18.62 14.56
C VAL A 524 11.10 -17.85 15.80
N ARG A 525 12.27 -18.20 16.34
CA ARG A 525 12.84 -17.56 17.54
C ARG A 525 13.41 -16.18 17.27
N GLY A 526 13.88 -15.92 16.06
CA GLY A 526 14.52 -14.66 15.66
C GLY A 526 14.72 -14.56 14.14
N ILE A 527 14.92 -13.33 13.64
CA ILE A 527 15.04 -13.06 12.20
C ILE A 527 16.28 -12.22 11.92
N ILE A 528 17.00 -12.61 10.87
CA ILE A 528 18.09 -11.85 10.29
C ILE A 528 17.77 -11.60 8.82
N THR A 529 17.55 -10.35 8.44
CA THR A 529 17.22 -9.99 7.05
C THR A 529 18.47 -9.68 6.25
N ALA A 530 18.61 -10.32 5.09
CA ALA A 530 19.73 -10.15 4.17
C ALA A 530 19.62 -8.89 3.30
N GLY A 531 20.61 -8.01 3.43
CA GLY A 531 20.72 -6.75 2.71
C GLY A 531 20.00 -5.60 3.42
N LYS A 532 20.13 -4.38 2.86
CA LYS A 532 19.35 -3.20 3.24
C LYS A 532 17.90 -3.32 2.76
N GLY A 533 17.25 -4.42 3.13
CA GLY A 533 15.83 -4.64 2.90
C GLY A 533 15.07 -3.53 3.60
N ASN A 534 14.21 -2.87 2.83
CA ASN A 534 13.31 -1.79 3.25
C ASN A 534 12.83 -2.06 4.69
N MET A 535 12.95 -1.11 5.63
CA MET A 535 12.45 -1.19 7.03
C MET A 535 10.91 -1.35 7.15
N LEU A 536 10.27 -1.66 6.02
CA LEU A 536 8.85 -1.71 5.77
C LEU A 536 8.45 -3.00 5.02
N SER A 537 9.29 -4.03 5.04
CA SER A 537 8.90 -5.32 4.47
C SER A 537 7.76 -5.92 5.32
N HIS A 538 6.82 -6.63 4.68
CA HIS A 538 5.68 -7.26 5.36
C HIS A 538 6.13 -8.13 6.54
N VAL A 539 7.26 -8.83 6.35
CA VAL A 539 7.94 -9.64 7.36
C VAL A 539 8.34 -8.84 8.60
N GLN A 540 8.79 -7.58 8.45
CA GLN A 540 9.24 -6.76 9.58
C GLN A 540 8.08 -6.24 10.42
N LEU A 541 6.96 -5.87 9.77
CA LEU A 541 5.73 -5.50 10.48
C LEU A 541 5.17 -6.70 11.28
N LEU A 542 5.17 -7.89 10.68
CA LEU A 542 4.72 -9.10 11.36
C LEU A 542 5.63 -9.50 12.52
N ALA A 543 6.96 -9.45 12.33
CA ALA A 543 7.94 -9.72 13.38
C ALA A 543 7.73 -8.82 14.60
N ARG A 544 7.42 -7.53 14.37
CA ARG A 544 7.12 -6.56 15.43
C ARG A 544 5.84 -6.91 16.20
N HIS A 545 4.76 -7.28 15.50
CA HIS A 545 3.52 -7.74 16.15
C HIS A 545 3.71 -9.03 16.97
N LEU A 546 4.64 -9.90 16.56
CA LEU A 546 4.90 -11.17 17.22
C LEU A 546 5.98 -11.09 18.31
N GLY A 547 6.59 -9.91 18.54
CA GLY A 547 7.67 -9.75 19.50
C GLY A 547 8.95 -10.52 19.15
N ILE A 548 9.14 -10.86 17.87
CA ILE A 548 10.30 -11.64 17.41
C ILE A 548 11.49 -10.69 17.23
N PRO A 549 12.63 -10.93 17.91
CA PRO A 549 13.82 -10.11 17.73
C PRO A 549 14.29 -10.13 16.27
N ASN A 550 14.54 -8.96 15.69
CA ASN A 550 14.82 -8.82 14.27
C ASN A 550 15.95 -7.84 13.99
N VAL A 551 16.85 -8.21 13.07
CA VAL A 551 18.01 -7.44 12.64
C VAL A 551 18.12 -7.46 11.12
N ALA A 552 18.40 -6.31 10.50
CA ALA A 552 18.88 -6.25 9.12
C ALA A 552 20.40 -6.28 9.08
N VAL A 553 20.95 -7.03 8.13
CA VAL A 553 22.39 -7.24 7.96
C VAL A 553 22.83 -6.80 6.57
N ASP A 554 23.83 -5.94 6.51
CA ASP A 554 24.41 -5.47 5.26
C ASP A 554 25.02 -6.62 4.45
N GLN A 555 25.04 -6.45 3.13
CA GLN A 555 25.50 -7.50 2.21
C GLN A 555 26.98 -7.88 2.40
N SER A 556 27.79 -6.97 2.94
CA SER A 556 29.20 -7.21 3.30
C SER A 556 29.37 -8.15 4.50
N LEU A 557 28.37 -8.22 5.39
CA LEU A 557 28.39 -9.06 6.59
C LEU A 557 27.67 -10.39 6.39
N LEU A 558 26.85 -10.53 5.34
CA LEU A 558 26.10 -11.75 5.08
C LEU A 558 26.96 -13.02 5.00
N PRO A 559 28.10 -13.06 4.30
CA PRO A 559 28.94 -14.25 4.28
C PRO A 559 29.38 -14.69 5.69
N GLN A 560 29.57 -13.74 6.60
CA GLN A 560 30.01 -14.00 7.97
C GLN A 560 28.85 -14.53 8.83
N VAL A 561 27.65 -13.98 8.66
CA VAL A 561 26.44 -14.47 9.35
C VAL A 561 26.04 -15.86 8.83
N SER A 562 26.04 -16.06 7.51
CA SER A 562 25.74 -17.36 6.90
C SER A 562 26.73 -18.44 7.31
N ALA A 563 28.00 -18.10 7.60
CA ALA A 563 28.98 -19.05 8.12
C ALA A 563 28.66 -19.57 9.54
N LEU A 564 27.69 -18.98 10.23
CA LEU A 564 27.18 -19.44 11.52
C LEU A 564 26.04 -20.46 11.38
N GLU A 565 25.65 -20.85 10.17
CA GLU A 565 24.62 -21.86 9.94
C GLU A 565 24.86 -23.14 10.77
N GLY A 566 23.81 -23.59 11.45
CA GLY A 566 23.83 -24.76 12.31
C GLY A 566 24.37 -24.52 13.74
N ARG A 567 24.86 -23.31 14.06
CA ARG A 567 25.34 -22.98 15.41
C ARG A 567 24.21 -22.46 16.31
N SER A 568 24.24 -22.85 17.58
CA SER A 568 23.41 -22.22 18.63
C SER A 568 24.00 -20.87 18.99
N VAL A 569 23.17 -19.82 18.94
CA VAL A 569 23.57 -18.45 19.25
C VAL A 569 22.52 -17.76 20.11
N VAL A 570 22.94 -16.69 20.77
CA VAL A 570 22.07 -15.69 21.35
C VAL A 570 22.02 -14.48 20.43
N LEU A 571 20.81 -14.08 20.04
CA LEU A 571 20.53 -12.84 19.33
C LEU A 571 19.89 -11.86 20.32
N ALA A 572 20.59 -10.78 20.64
CA ALA A 572 20.11 -9.71 21.50
C ALA A 572 20.01 -8.41 20.71
N VAL A 573 18.82 -7.80 20.74
CA VAL A 573 18.49 -6.55 20.07
C VAL A 573 17.93 -5.60 21.10
N SER A 574 18.65 -4.52 21.41
CA SER A 574 18.17 -3.53 22.37
C SER A 574 17.21 -2.52 21.72
N PRO A 575 16.29 -1.91 22.49
CA PRO A 575 15.54 -0.73 22.06
C PRO A 575 16.46 0.44 21.65
N GLY A 576 17.69 0.47 22.18
CA GLY A 576 18.68 1.49 21.89
C GLY A 576 19.47 1.29 20.59
N GLY A 577 19.18 0.24 19.82
CA GLY A 577 19.84 -0.03 18.53
C GLY A 577 21.11 -0.89 18.62
N ILE A 578 21.51 -1.32 19.82
CA ILE A 578 22.59 -2.30 20.03
C ILE A 578 22.13 -3.67 19.55
N VAL A 579 22.93 -4.30 18.69
CA VAL A 579 22.77 -5.69 18.25
C VAL A 579 23.97 -6.51 18.72
N GLN A 580 23.69 -7.63 19.35
CA GLN A 580 24.68 -8.63 19.71
C GLN A 580 24.24 -10.02 19.21
N ILE A 581 25.08 -10.63 18.38
CA ILE A 581 25.00 -12.06 18.05
C ILE A 581 26.17 -12.71 18.80
N ALA A 582 25.91 -13.64 19.71
CA ALA A 582 26.92 -14.27 20.56
C ALA A 582 26.79 -15.79 20.54
N PRO A 583 27.86 -16.56 20.82
CA PRO A 583 27.71 -18.00 21.06
C PRO A 583 26.76 -18.24 22.24
N ASP A 584 25.94 -19.27 22.12
CA ASP A 584 25.11 -19.76 23.23
C ASP A 584 26.01 -20.51 24.23
N GLY A 585 25.88 -20.18 25.51
CA GLY A 585 26.79 -20.63 26.56
C GLY A 585 26.26 -20.37 27.97
N PRO A 586 26.83 -21.00 29.02
CA PRO A 586 26.34 -20.93 30.40
C PRO A 586 26.27 -19.51 30.97
N GLU A 587 27.08 -18.58 30.47
CA GLU A 587 27.06 -17.17 30.82
C GLU A 587 25.71 -16.49 30.51
N TRP A 588 25.00 -16.99 29.49
CA TRP A 588 23.66 -16.53 29.13
C TRP A 588 22.58 -17.15 29.97
N ASP A 589 22.85 -18.26 30.67
CA ASP A 589 21.85 -18.89 31.51
C ASP A 589 21.43 -17.97 32.64
N ALA A 590 22.33 -17.16 33.20
CA ALA A 590 21.92 -16.13 34.16
C ALA A 590 21.07 -15.02 33.51
N VAL A 591 21.30 -14.66 32.25
CA VAL A 591 20.48 -13.64 31.54
C VAL A 591 19.09 -14.19 31.25
N PHE A 592 19.01 -15.42 30.75
CA PHE A 592 17.73 -16.09 30.48
C PHE A 592 17.08 -16.70 31.72
N ALA A 593 17.81 -16.88 32.83
CA ALA A 593 17.31 -17.26 34.15
C ALA A 593 17.16 -16.05 35.09
N VAL A 594 17.49 -14.85 34.63
CA VAL A 594 16.97 -13.56 35.12
C VAL A 594 15.81 -13.13 34.22
N GLU A 595 15.73 -13.55 32.95
CA GLU A 595 14.50 -13.52 32.15
C GLU A 595 13.53 -14.64 32.47
N SER A 596 13.92 -15.75 33.08
CA SER A 596 12.93 -16.67 33.64
C SER A 596 12.21 -15.97 34.81
N PRO A 597 12.89 -15.06 35.56
CA PRO A 597 12.32 -14.05 36.45
C PRO A 597 11.96 -12.65 35.92
N LEU A 598 12.30 -12.24 34.69
CA LEU A 598 11.94 -10.94 34.09
C LEU A 598 10.94 -11.09 32.93
N GLN A 599 10.84 -12.27 32.33
CA GLN A 599 9.56 -12.92 31.99
C GLN A 599 8.85 -13.45 33.25
N SER A 600 9.40 -13.27 34.46
CA SER A 600 8.63 -13.28 35.72
C SER A 600 8.36 -11.92 36.39
N GLN A 601 8.95 -10.82 35.93
CA GLN A 601 8.44 -9.47 36.15
C GLN A 601 7.56 -8.99 34.99
N GLY A 602 7.63 -9.69 33.87
CA GLY A 602 6.53 -9.96 32.95
C GLY A 602 6.03 -11.41 33.07
N ALA A 603 6.11 -12.03 34.27
CA ALA A 603 5.27 -13.21 34.51
C ALA A 603 3.90 -12.67 34.28
N SER A 604 3.22 -13.24 33.30
CA SER A 604 2.03 -14.05 33.60
C SER A 604 1.71 -13.97 35.09
N ALA A 605 1.14 -12.83 35.50
CA ALA A 605 0.11 -12.85 36.52
C ALA A 605 -0.87 -13.81 35.88
N VAL A 606 -0.70 -15.10 36.20
CA VAL A 606 -1.45 -16.19 35.60
C VAL A 606 -2.87 -15.67 35.60
N LEU A 607 -3.39 -15.36 34.41
CA LEU A 607 -4.55 -14.48 34.32
C LEU A 607 -5.64 -15.24 35.04
N ARG A 608 -6.14 -14.67 36.13
CA ARG A 608 -7.16 -15.31 36.95
C ARG A 608 -8.48 -14.73 36.49
N PRO A 609 -9.29 -15.48 35.70
CA PRO A 609 -10.67 -15.09 35.49
C PRO A 609 -11.30 -14.92 36.88
N ASN A 610 -12.09 -13.87 37.06
CA ASN A 610 -12.88 -13.72 38.28
C ASN A 610 -14.25 -14.38 38.06
N PRO A 611 -14.46 -15.64 38.46
CA PRO A 611 -15.74 -16.31 38.24
C PRO A 611 -16.89 -15.68 39.01
N GLU A 612 -16.63 -15.00 40.13
CA GLU A 612 -17.67 -14.32 40.93
C GLU A 612 -18.23 -13.10 40.20
N LYS A 613 -17.44 -12.51 39.29
CA LYS A 613 -17.89 -11.42 38.42
C LYS A 613 -18.75 -11.94 37.26
N LEU A 614 -18.66 -13.20 36.85
CA LEU A 614 -19.35 -13.70 35.66
C LEU A 614 -20.86 -13.88 35.91
N ASP A 615 -21.67 -13.26 35.08
CA ASP A 615 -23.11 -13.46 35.01
C ASP A 615 -23.45 -14.26 33.73
N LEU A 616 -23.36 -15.59 33.85
CA LEU A 616 -23.68 -16.53 32.77
C LEU A 616 -25.19 -16.81 32.65
N ASN A 617 -26.01 -16.25 33.55
CA ASN A 617 -27.46 -16.38 33.50
C ASN A 617 -28.09 -15.37 32.55
N ASN A 618 -27.42 -14.24 32.31
CA ASN A 618 -27.86 -13.28 31.32
C ASN A 618 -27.67 -13.82 29.89
N ARG A 619 -28.80 -14.10 29.22
CA ARG A 619 -28.88 -14.58 27.83
C ARG A 619 -29.55 -13.58 26.90
N ASN A 620 -29.83 -12.36 27.40
CA ASN A 620 -30.51 -11.35 26.61
C ASN A 620 -29.54 -10.72 25.62
N LEU A 621 -30.00 -10.47 24.40
CA LEU A 621 -29.24 -9.71 23.41
C LEU A 621 -29.28 -8.23 23.79
N ILE A 622 -28.12 -7.57 23.84
CA ILE A 622 -27.97 -6.27 24.49
C ILE A 622 -27.55 -5.23 23.45
N PRO A 623 -28.35 -4.19 23.19
CA PRO A 623 -27.92 -3.06 22.38
C PRO A 623 -26.68 -2.41 22.97
N LEU A 624 -25.72 -2.02 22.13
CA LEU A 624 -24.44 -1.45 22.56
C LEU A 624 -24.59 -0.23 23.48
N LEU A 625 -25.61 0.61 23.22
CA LEU A 625 -25.93 1.79 24.04
C LEU A 625 -26.28 1.46 25.50
N ASN A 626 -26.68 0.22 25.79
CA ASN A 626 -27.07 -0.24 27.13
C ASN A 626 -25.93 -0.91 27.90
N LEU A 627 -24.71 -0.94 27.35
CA LEU A 627 -23.54 -1.53 28.00
C LEU A 627 -22.61 -0.47 28.56
N GLY A 628 -21.81 -0.86 29.56
CA GLY A 628 -20.73 -0.04 30.10
C GLY A 628 -19.51 -0.75 30.64
N VAL A 629 -18.55 0.05 31.12
CA VAL A 629 -17.30 -0.45 31.69
C VAL A 629 -17.57 -1.46 32.82
N SER A 630 -18.65 -1.28 33.59
CA SER A 630 -19.08 -2.23 34.64
C SER A 630 -19.49 -3.61 34.12
N ASP A 631 -19.84 -3.73 32.84
CA ASP A 631 -20.22 -4.99 32.20
C ASP A 631 -19.01 -5.79 31.68
N SER A 632 -17.85 -5.14 31.56
CA SER A 632 -16.60 -5.78 31.14
C SER A 632 -16.24 -6.92 32.08
N GLY A 633 -16.04 -8.14 31.55
CA GLY A 633 -15.75 -9.34 32.32
C GLY A 633 -16.90 -9.85 33.19
N ARG A 634 -18.09 -9.22 33.13
CA ARG A 634 -19.32 -9.63 33.84
C ARG A 634 -20.26 -10.39 32.90
N ILE A 635 -20.75 -9.71 31.87
CA ILE A 635 -21.70 -10.27 30.87
C ILE A 635 -21.13 -10.26 29.44
N CYS A 636 -20.18 -9.37 29.16
CA CYS A 636 -19.45 -9.29 27.90
C CYS A 636 -17.98 -8.98 28.16
N GLY A 637 -17.16 -9.05 27.12
CA GLY A 637 -15.76 -8.66 27.22
C GLY A 637 -15.58 -7.13 27.20
N PRO A 638 -14.33 -6.68 27.25
CA PRO A 638 -14.00 -5.27 27.29
C PRO A 638 -14.22 -4.50 26.00
N LYS A 639 -14.13 -5.14 24.84
CA LYS A 639 -14.33 -4.42 23.57
C LYS A 639 -15.76 -3.90 23.51
N ALA A 640 -16.74 -4.74 23.83
CA ALA A 640 -18.15 -4.39 23.88
C ALA A 640 -18.44 -3.37 25.00
N ALA A 641 -17.89 -3.59 26.20
CA ALA A 641 -18.11 -2.73 27.35
C ALA A 641 -17.56 -1.30 27.15
N ASN A 642 -16.31 -1.18 26.70
CA ASN A 642 -15.66 0.11 26.44
C ASN A 642 -16.28 0.83 25.23
N LEU A 643 -16.65 0.08 24.18
CA LEU A 643 -17.34 0.67 23.04
C LEU A 643 -18.77 1.12 23.40
N GLY A 644 -19.45 0.40 24.30
CA GLY A 644 -20.74 0.80 24.86
C GLY A 644 -20.65 2.08 25.68
N GLU A 645 -19.59 2.22 26.48
CA GLU A 645 -19.28 3.48 27.17
C GLU A 645 -19.09 4.63 26.17
N LEU A 646 -18.27 4.43 25.13
CA LEU A 646 -18.08 5.44 24.08
C LEU A 646 -19.39 5.77 23.35
N LYS A 647 -20.24 4.77 23.04
CA LYS A 647 -21.54 4.98 22.41
C LYS A 647 -22.48 5.82 23.27
N ARG A 648 -22.42 5.71 24.60
CA ARG A 648 -23.21 6.56 25.51
C ARG A 648 -22.75 8.02 25.51
N HIS A 649 -21.44 8.27 25.48
CA HIS A 649 -20.89 9.63 25.44
C HIS A 649 -20.98 10.26 24.04
N PHE A 650 -20.87 9.45 22.99
CA PHE A 650 -20.82 9.88 21.60
C PHE A 650 -21.79 9.06 20.72
N PRO A 651 -23.11 9.19 20.93
CA PRO A 651 -24.11 8.35 20.28
C PRO A 651 -24.08 8.44 18.75
N GLU A 652 -23.82 9.62 18.19
CA GLU A 652 -23.78 9.79 16.73
C GLU A 652 -22.43 9.37 16.10
N ALA A 653 -21.35 9.30 16.90
CA ALA A 653 -19.99 9.04 16.39
C ALA A 653 -19.59 7.56 16.46
N VAL A 654 -20.30 6.76 17.26
CA VAL A 654 -20.05 5.32 17.40
C VAL A 654 -21.15 4.55 16.67
N ALA A 655 -20.76 3.61 15.80
CA ALA A 655 -21.69 2.79 15.04
C ALA A 655 -22.66 2.00 15.95
N GLU A 656 -23.85 1.70 15.43
CA GLU A 656 -24.80 0.83 16.12
C GLU A 656 -24.22 -0.57 16.33
N GLY A 657 -24.51 -1.16 17.49
CA GLY A 657 -24.03 -2.48 17.84
C GLY A 657 -25.02 -3.29 18.68
N LEU A 658 -24.87 -4.60 18.62
CA LEU A 658 -25.63 -5.59 19.38
C LEU A 658 -24.67 -6.62 19.96
N VAL A 659 -24.86 -6.98 21.23
CA VAL A 659 -23.96 -7.90 21.93
C VAL A 659 -24.70 -9.18 22.31
N ILE A 660 -24.05 -10.30 21.99
CA ILE A 660 -24.44 -11.64 22.42
C ILE A 660 -23.59 -11.97 23.66
N PRO A 661 -24.20 -12.08 24.87
CA PRO A 661 -23.45 -12.19 26.12
C PRO A 661 -22.85 -13.58 26.34
N PHE A 662 -21.94 -13.70 27.32
CA PHE A 662 -21.30 -14.96 27.71
C PHE A 662 -22.29 -16.08 28.03
N GLY A 663 -23.45 -15.74 28.61
CA GLY A 663 -24.48 -16.71 28.97
C GLY A 663 -25.07 -17.46 27.77
N VAL A 664 -25.10 -16.84 26.59
CA VAL A 664 -25.55 -17.51 25.36
C VAL A 664 -24.53 -18.56 24.92
N PHE A 665 -23.24 -18.19 24.88
CA PHE A 665 -22.18 -19.16 24.56
C PHE A 665 -22.14 -20.30 25.58
N ARG A 666 -22.32 -19.99 26.87
CA ARG A 666 -22.45 -21.01 27.92
C ARG A 666 -23.60 -21.97 27.64
N SER A 667 -24.78 -21.46 27.26
CA SER A 667 -25.94 -22.29 26.96
C SER A 667 -25.73 -23.19 25.74
N LEU A 668 -24.93 -22.75 24.76
CA LEU A 668 -24.50 -23.61 23.66
C LEU A 668 -23.67 -24.78 24.20
N LEU A 669 -22.69 -24.52 25.07
CA LEU A 669 -21.84 -25.58 25.67
C LEU A 669 -22.60 -26.54 26.60
N ASP A 670 -23.82 -26.21 27.02
CA ASP A 670 -24.69 -27.11 27.77
C ASP A 670 -25.39 -28.15 26.87
N LEU A 671 -25.36 -27.98 25.55
CA LEU A 671 -25.86 -28.97 24.59
C LEU A 671 -24.99 -30.24 24.60
N PRO A 672 -25.59 -31.41 24.36
CA PRO A 672 -24.84 -32.67 24.39
C PRO A 672 -23.93 -32.80 23.17
N VAL A 673 -22.76 -33.43 23.34
CA VAL A 673 -21.79 -33.66 22.25
C VAL A 673 -22.42 -34.51 21.13
N GLU A 674 -23.20 -35.50 21.52
CA GLU A 674 -23.97 -36.41 20.66
C GLU A 674 -25.35 -36.64 21.32
N PRO A 675 -26.41 -37.00 20.58
CA PRO A 675 -27.72 -37.23 21.17
C PRO A 675 -27.69 -38.21 22.37
N GLY A 676 -28.14 -37.76 23.54
CA GLY A 676 -28.11 -38.54 24.78
C GLY A 676 -26.74 -38.59 25.51
N GLY A 677 -25.71 -37.94 24.97
CA GLY A 677 -24.37 -37.85 25.54
C GLY A 677 -24.21 -36.76 26.61
N LEU A 678 -22.98 -36.58 27.09
CA LEU A 678 -22.63 -35.55 28.06
C LEU A 678 -22.74 -34.15 27.44
N PRO A 679 -23.09 -33.12 28.23
CA PRO A 679 -22.94 -31.73 27.83
C PRO A 679 -21.51 -31.43 27.36
N MET A 680 -21.37 -30.63 26.30
CA MET A 680 -20.07 -30.29 25.73
C MET A 680 -19.11 -29.71 26.77
N PHE A 681 -19.60 -28.86 27.68
CA PHE A 681 -18.79 -28.31 28.75
C PHE A 681 -18.18 -29.38 29.68
N GLN A 682 -18.95 -30.41 30.03
CA GLN A 682 -18.43 -31.50 30.86
C GLN A 682 -17.45 -32.37 30.09
N TRP A 683 -17.70 -32.60 28.80
CA TRP A 683 -16.75 -33.29 27.92
C TRP A 683 -15.42 -32.53 27.85
N MET A 684 -15.47 -31.21 27.67
CA MET A 684 -14.31 -30.32 27.64
C MET A 684 -13.46 -30.46 28.91
N GLN A 685 -14.08 -30.40 30.09
CA GLN A 685 -13.38 -30.57 31.37
C GLN A 685 -12.71 -31.95 31.51
N ARG A 686 -13.33 -33.02 30.98
CA ARG A 686 -12.71 -34.35 30.96
C ARG A 686 -11.51 -34.43 30.04
N GLN A 687 -11.56 -33.77 28.87
CA GLN A 687 -10.42 -33.71 27.94
C GLN A 687 -9.27 -32.91 28.52
N ASP A 688 -9.54 -31.76 29.14
CA ASP A 688 -8.51 -30.98 29.82
C ASP A 688 -7.81 -31.79 30.92
N ALA A 689 -8.56 -32.57 31.70
CA ALA A 689 -7.99 -33.46 32.71
C ALA A 689 -7.13 -34.58 32.10
N LEU A 690 -7.51 -35.12 30.94
CA LEU A 690 -6.71 -36.11 30.20
C LEU A 690 -5.41 -35.49 29.68
N ILE A 691 -5.50 -34.34 29.00
CA ILE A 691 -4.35 -33.60 28.45
C ILE A 691 -3.35 -33.24 29.56
N LYS A 692 -3.83 -32.86 30.74
CA LYS A 692 -2.97 -32.58 31.91
C LYS A 692 -2.23 -33.82 32.41
N ARG A 693 -2.84 -35.01 32.36
CA ARG A 693 -2.19 -36.28 32.75
C ARG A 693 -1.08 -36.69 31.77
N LEU A 694 -1.19 -36.29 30.51
CA LEU A 694 -0.20 -36.56 29.47
C LEU A 694 0.99 -35.59 29.48
N ALA A 695 1.12 -34.71 30.49
CA ALA A 695 2.19 -33.71 30.55
C ALA A 695 3.61 -34.29 30.50
N LEU A 696 3.80 -35.55 30.90
CA LEU A 696 5.09 -36.26 30.84
C LEU A 696 5.32 -37.02 29.51
N GLU A 697 4.36 -36.97 28.58
CA GLU A 697 4.42 -37.64 27.27
C GLU A 697 4.09 -36.64 26.13
N PRO A 698 5.02 -35.71 25.79
CA PRO A 698 4.72 -34.55 24.93
C PRO A 698 4.14 -34.89 23.55
N ALA A 699 4.62 -35.97 22.92
CA ALA A 699 4.13 -36.41 21.61
C ALA A 699 2.66 -36.85 21.66
N LYS A 700 2.27 -37.61 22.70
CA LYS A 700 0.87 -38.05 22.90
C LYS A 700 -0.01 -36.88 23.32
N GLN A 701 0.50 -36.00 24.19
CA GLN A 701 -0.21 -34.80 24.60
C GLN A 701 -0.56 -33.92 23.39
N GLN A 702 0.39 -33.72 22.48
CA GLN A 702 0.17 -32.93 21.27
C GLN A 702 -0.89 -33.56 20.34
N GLU A 703 -0.86 -34.87 20.16
CA GLU A 703 -1.85 -35.59 19.36
C GLU A 703 -3.27 -35.45 19.94
N GLU A 704 -3.41 -35.64 21.25
CA GLU A 704 -4.70 -35.50 21.95
C GLU A 704 -5.22 -34.05 21.93
N VAL A 705 -4.33 -33.05 22.07
CA VAL A 705 -4.69 -31.64 21.89
C VAL A 705 -5.24 -31.40 20.48
N GLY A 706 -4.58 -31.91 19.43
CA GLY A 706 -5.06 -31.78 18.05
C GLY A 706 -6.46 -32.35 17.86
N ARG A 707 -6.69 -33.59 18.34
CA ARG A 707 -8.02 -34.25 18.29
C ARG A 707 -9.09 -33.48 19.06
N TYR A 708 -8.75 -32.97 20.23
CA TYR A 708 -9.65 -32.17 21.07
C TYR A 708 -10.09 -30.89 20.35
N LEU A 709 -9.14 -30.13 19.80
CA LEU A 709 -9.42 -28.87 19.11
C LEU A 709 -10.22 -29.09 17.82
N ASP A 710 -9.85 -30.09 17.02
CA ASP A 710 -10.59 -30.46 15.81
C ASP A 710 -12.05 -30.85 16.10
N ARG A 711 -12.29 -31.53 17.22
CA ARG A 711 -13.65 -31.90 17.63
C ARG A 711 -14.44 -30.68 18.12
N MET A 712 -13.81 -29.81 18.92
CA MET A 712 -14.45 -28.57 19.39
C MET A 712 -14.87 -27.68 18.23
N ARG A 713 -13.95 -27.39 17.31
CA ARG A 713 -14.21 -26.52 16.15
C ARG A 713 -15.37 -27.08 15.31
N ARG A 714 -15.30 -28.35 14.89
CA ARG A 714 -16.35 -28.98 14.09
C ARG A 714 -17.70 -29.02 14.79
N TRP A 715 -17.72 -29.29 16.09
CA TRP A 715 -18.96 -29.33 16.84
C TRP A 715 -19.60 -27.95 16.95
N ILE A 716 -18.83 -26.91 17.29
CA ILE A 716 -19.35 -25.54 17.40
C ILE A 716 -19.86 -25.05 16.05
N THR A 717 -19.11 -25.25 14.96
CA THR A 717 -19.52 -24.79 13.62
C THR A 717 -20.74 -25.54 13.06
N SER A 718 -21.05 -26.73 13.59
CA SER A 718 -22.22 -27.51 13.18
C SER A 718 -23.39 -27.41 14.16
N ALA A 719 -23.21 -26.70 15.28
CA ALA A 719 -24.24 -26.62 16.32
C ALA A 719 -25.40 -25.74 15.88
N ASP A 720 -26.63 -26.15 16.20
CA ASP A 720 -27.82 -25.32 16.02
C ASP A 720 -28.23 -24.68 17.36
N PRO A 721 -28.08 -23.36 17.53
CA PRO A 721 -28.52 -22.67 18.76
C PRO A 721 -30.04 -22.61 18.90
N GLY A 722 -30.80 -23.14 17.93
CA GLY A 722 -32.24 -23.33 18.00
C GLY A 722 -33.05 -22.18 17.41
N ILE A 723 -34.31 -22.50 17.07
CA ILE A 723 -35.23 -21.58 16.37
C ILE A 723 -35.52 -20.33 17.20
N GLU A 724 -35.67 -20.47 18.52
CA GLU A 724 -35.96 -19.36 19.41
C GLU A 724 -34.81 -18.33 19.44
N PHE A 725 -33.56 -18.79 19.51
CA PHE A 725 -32.39 -17.90 19.47
C PHE A 725 -32.31 -17.17 18.12
N ARG A 726 -32.46 -17.90 17.01
CA ARG A 726 -32.45 -17.32 15.66
C ARG A 726 -33.51 -16.24 15.48
N ALA A 727 -34.74 -16.51 15.96
CA ALA A 727 -35.83 -15.54 15.91
C ALA A 727 -35.57 -14.29 16.76
N LYS A 728 -35.08 -14.47 18.00
CA LYS A 728 -34.69 -13.36 18.88
C LYS A 728 -33.57 -12.52 18.29
N LEU A 729 -32.55 -13.16 17.71
CA LEU A 729 -31.44 -12.48 17.08
C LEU A 729 -31.89 -11.67 15.86
N ARG A 730 -32.72 -12.26 15.00
CA ARG A 730 -33.27 -11.55 13.83
C ARG A 730 -34.03 -10.29 14.26
N ALA A 731 -34.95 -10.40 15.21
CA ALA A 731 -35.71 -9.27 15.72
C ALA A 731 -34.81 -8.19 16.37
N ALA A 732 -33.77 -8.62 17.10
CA ALA A 732 -32.82 -7.69 17.71
C ALA A 732 -31.96 -6.96 16.66
N MET A 733 -31.52 -7.66 15.61
CA MET A 733 -30.77 -7.08 14.50
C MET A 733 -31.64 -6.11 13.68
N GLU A 734 -32.88 -6.46 13.36
CA GLU A 734 -33.81 -5.57 12.67
C GLU A 734 -34.02 -4.27 13.44
N LYS A 735 -34.16 -4.37 14.78
CA LYS A 735 -34.30 -3.21 15.65
C LYS A 735 -33.01 -2.37 15.74
N ALA A 736 -31.84 -3.00 15.78
CA ALA A 736 -30.56 -2.31 15.97
C ALA A 736 -30.02 -1.70 14.67
N PHE A 737 -30.23 -2.35 13.53
CA PHE A 737 -29.54 -2.02 12.28
C PHE A 737 -30.47 -1.63 11.13
N GLY A 738 -31.76 -1.99 11.19
CA GLY A 738 -32.77 -1.75 10.17
C GLY A 738 -33.36 -3.05 9.59
N PRO A 739 -34.53 -2.99 8.94
CA PRO A 739 -35.25 -4.17 8.44
C PRO A 739 -34.80 -4.65 7.05
N ASP A 740 -34.03 -3.84 6.31
CA ASP A 740 -33.66 -4.11 4.92
C ASP A 740 -32.60 -5.22 4.77
N GLY A 741 -31.84 -5.52 5.83
CA GLY A 741 -30.81 -6.57 5.85
C GLY A 741 -29.65 -6.34 4.89
N SER A 742 -29.59 -5.17 4.25
CA SER A 742 -28.61 -4.80 3.21
C SER A 742 -27.27 -4.33 3.79
N TYR A 743 -27.25 -4.05 5.09
CA TYR A 743 -26.07 -3.59 5.81
C TYR A 743 -25.07 -4.72 6.05
N GLY A 744 -23.79 -4.36 6.05
CA GLY A 744 -22.72 -5.20 6.57
C GLY A 744 -22.60 -5.13 8.09
N VAL A 745 -22.16 -6.22 8.71
CA VAL A 745 -21.90 -6.32 10.15
C VAL A 745 -20.51 -6.92 10.38
N PHE A 746 -19.73 -6.31 11.27
CA PHE A 746 -18.54 -6.91 11.84
C PHE A 746 -18.94 -7.84 12.99
N VAL A 747 -18.55 -9.11 12.89
CA VAL A 747 -18.76 -10.10 13.96
C VAL A 747 -17.45 -10.27 14.71
N ARG A 748 -17.38 -9.74 15.94
CA ARG A 748 -16.14 -9.61 16.70
C ARG A 748 -16.19 -10.45 17.97
N SER A 749 -15.16 -11.27 18.18
CA SER A 749 -14.92 -11.95 19.46
C SER A 749 -14.52 -10.96 20.55
N ASP A 750 -15.03 -11.22 21.76
CA ASP A 750 -14.73 -10.44 22.95
C ASP A 750 -14.83 -11.32 24.19
N THR A 751 -13.70 -11.55 24.88
CA THR A 751 -13.61 -12.53 25.98
C THR A 751 -13.49 -11.90 27.36
N ASN A 752 -13.82 -12.65 28.41
CA ASN A 752 -13.79 -12.17 29.80
C ASN A 752 -12.38 -11.97 30.39
N VAL A 753 -11.32 -12.34 29.68
CA VAL A 753 -9.93 -12.23 30.14
C VAL A 753 -9.17 -11.08 29.51
N GLU A 754 -9.72 -10.43 28.47
CA GLU A 754 -9.05 -9.40 27.66
C GLU A 754 -8.66 -8.11 28.38
N ASP A 755 -9.25 -7.85 29.55
CA ASP A 755 -9.05 -6.64 30.35
C ASP A 755 -8.07 -6.83 31.53
N LEU A 756 -7.54 -8.04 31.69
CA LEU A 756 -6.68 -8.35 32.83
C LEU A 756 -5.29 -7.71 32.63
N PRO A 757 -4.71 -7.07 33.67
CA PRO A 757 -3.40 -6.44 33.59
C PRO A 757 -2.34 -7.38 33.00
N GLY A 758 -1.58 -6.88 32.02
CA GLY A 758 -0.54 -7.67 31.34
C GLY A 758 -1.03 -8.49 30.14
N PHE A 759 -2.29 -8.36 29.72
CA PHE A 759 -2.83 -9.04 28.55
C PHE A 759 -3.52 -8.10 27.56
N THR A 760 -3.30 -8.36 26.26
CA THR A 760 -4.15 -7.83 25.19
C THR A 760 -4.55 -8.97 24.26
N GLY A 761 -5.84 -9.16 24.01
CA GLY A 761 -6.37 -10.17 23.08
C GLY A 761 -6.19 -9.84 21.60
N ALA A 762 -5.35 -8.86 21.28
CA ALA A 762 -5.19 -8.34 19.92
C ALA A 762 -4.70 -9.44 18.97
N GLY A 763 -5.50 -9.76 17.94
CA GLY A 763 -5.15 -10.75 16.92
C GLY A 763 -5.14 -12.21 17.39
N LEU A 764 -5.63 -12.50 18.60
CA LEU A 764 -5.74 -13.88 19.10
C LEU A 764 -7.06 -14.57 18.70
N ASN A 765 -8.15 -13.82 18.61
CA ASN A 765 -9.48 -14.35 18.28
C ASN A 765 -10.03 -13.76 16.98
N LEU A 766 -10.95 -14.48 16.34
CA LEU A 766 -11.45 -14.15 15.00
C LEU A 766 -12.33 -12.89 15.01
N THR A 767 -12.18 -12.07 13.97
CA THR A 767 -13.15 -11.04 13.57
C THR A 767 -13.53 -11.31 12.11
N VAL A 768 -14.82 -11.44 11.83
CA VAL A 768 -15.33 -11.59 10.46
C VAL A 768 -15.87 -10.23 10.01
N PRO A 769 -15.19 -9.55 9.07
CA PRO A 769 -15.58 -8.21 8.66
C PRO A 769 -16.73 -8.25 7.63
N ASN A 770 -17.59 -7.24 7.68
CA ASN A 770 -18.55 -6.90 6.62
C ASN A 770 -19.46 -8.06 6.15
N VAL A 771 -20.01 -8.83 7.09
CA VAL A 771 -20.95 -9.91 6.81
C VAL A 771 -22.33 -9.34 6.49
N VAL A 772 -22.92 -9.75 5.37
CA VAL A 772 -24.23 -9.28 4.89
C VAL A 772 -25.24 -10.42 4.97
N GLY A 773 -26.47 -10.12 5.40
CA GLY A 773 -27.56 -11.08 5.50
C GLY A 773 -27.51 -11.95 6.76
N PHE A 774 -28.68 -12.41 7.19
CA PHE A 774 -28.83 -13.13 8.47
C PHE A 774 -28.08 -14.46 8.51
N ASP A 775 -28.14 -15.25 7.43
CA ASP A 775 -27.51 -16.58 7.40
C ASP A 775 -25.98 -16.48 7.46
N GLY A 776 -25.41 -15.49 6.76
CA GLY A 776 -23.98 -15.18 6.86
C GLY A 776 -23.59 -14.76 8.26
N VAL A 777 -24.41 -13.91 8.93
CA VAL A 777 -24.14 -13.50 10.32
C VAL A 777 -24.21 -14.70 11.27
N MET A 778 -25.15 -15.62 11.07
CA MET A 778 -25.22 -16.86 11.86
C MET A 778 -23.98 -17.74 11.67
N GLU A 779 -23.52 -17.93 10.43
CA GLU A 779 -22.30 -18.68 10.15
C GLU A 779 -21.08 -18.02 10.82
N ALA A 780 -20.94 -16.71 10.68
CA ALA A 780 -19.86 -15.95 11.30
C ALA A 780 -19.89 -16.02 12.84
N ILE A 781 -21.08 -16.03 13.46
CA ILE A 781 -21.22 -16.21 14.91
C ILE A 781 -20.61 -17.56 15.35
N LEU A 782 -20.92 -18.65 14.65
CA LEU A 782 -20.41 -19.97 14.97
C LEU A 782 -18.89 -20.05 14.76
N GLN A 783 -18.36 -19.45 13.69
CA GLN A 783 -16.92 -19.34 13.45
C GLN A 783 -16.21 -18.56 14.57
N VAL A 784 -16.80 -17.45 15.01
CA VAL A 784 -16.24 -16.62 16.09
C VAL A 784 -16.26 -17.38 17.42
N TRP A 785 -17.31 -18.13 17.75
CA TRP A 785 -17.34 -18.99 18.93
C TRP A 785 -16.36 -20.17 18.86
N ALA A 786 -16.03 -20.66 17.67
CA ALA A 786 -15.02 -21.69 17.47
C ALA A 786 -13.58 -21.14 17.59
N SER A 787 -13.36 -19.85 17.32
CA SER A 787 -12.03 -19.24 17.23
C SER A 787 -11.11 -19.37 18.46
N PRO A 788 -11.58 -19.43 19.72
CA PRO A 788 -10.68 -19.68 20.85
C PRO A 788 -10.03 -21.07 20.80
N PHE A 789 -10.64 -22.02 20.09
CA PHE A 789 -10.16 -23.39 19.92
C PHE A 789 -9.27 -23.53 18.68
N GLU A 790 -8.86 -22.43 18.04
CA GLU A 790 -7.72 -22.46 17.13
C GLU A 790 -6.43 -22.75 17.88
N ASP A 791 -5.49 -23.43 17.25
CA ASP A 791 -4.28 -23.93 17.90
C ASP A 791 -3.50 -22.81 18.61
N ARG A 792 -3.42 -21.64 17.96
CA ARG A 792 -2.77 -20.44 18.50
C ARG A 792 -3.48 -19.91 19.75
N ALA A 793 -4.80 -19.75 19.67
CA ALA A 793 -5.59 -19.20 20.76
C ALA A 793 -5.62 -20.16 21.97
N TYR A 794 -5.71 -21.47 21.72
CA TYR A 794 -5.68 -22.49 22.74
C TYR A 794 -4.33 -22.55 23.46
N GLN A 795 -3.22 -22.62 22.72
CA GLN A 795 -1.87 -22.68 23.31
C GLN A 795 -1.60 -21.47 24.22
N TRP A 796 -1.97 -20.28 23.76
CA TRP A 796 -1.81 -19.08 24.55
C TRP A 796 -2.60 -19.16 25.87
N ARG A 797 -3.87 -19.59 25.81
CA ARG A 797 -4.72 -19.75 27.01
C ARG A 797 -4.13 -20.73 28.00
N GLN A 798 -3.65 -21.88 27.54
CA GLN A 798 -3.06 -22.90 28.42
C GLN A 798 -1.78 -22.43 29.11
N ALA A 799 -0.99 -21.56 28.46
CA ALA A 799 0.25 -21.04 29.04
C ALA A 799 0.03 -19.85 30.00
N SER A 800 -1.07 -19.10 29.85
CA SER A 800 -1.21 -17.76 30.43
C SER A 800 -2.38 -17.59 31.39
N VAL A 801 -3.31 -18.56 31.49
CA VAL A 801 -4.56 -18.45 32.27
C VAL A 801 -4.66 -19.58 33.31
N ASP A 802 -5.01 -19.27 34.56
CA ASP A 802 -5.03 -20.23 35.71
C ASP A 802 -6.16 -21.26 35.55
N ARG A 803 -7.22 -20.84 34.84
CA ARG A 803 -8.45 -21.58 34.60
C ARG A 803 -8.93 -21.36 33.16
N PRO A 804 -8.29 -22.00 32.16
CA PRO A 804 -8.62 -21.80 30.75
C PRO A 804 -10.05 -22.27 30.41
N ASP A 805 -10.62 -23.15 31.23
CA ASP A 805 -12.01 -23.62 31.17
C ASP A 805 -13.04 -22.54 31.56
N GLN A 806 -12.61 -21.44 32.18
CA GLN A 806 -13.43 -20.30 32.56
C GLN A 806 -13.33 -19.10 31.61
N VAL A 807 -12.84 -19.33 30.39
CA VAL A 807 -12.81 -18.32 29.34
C VAL A 807 -14.08 -18.43 28.49
N TYR A 808 -14.91 -17.40 28.55
CA TYR A 808 -16.16 -17.30 27.81
C TYR A 808 -16.06 -16.23 26.73
N VAL A 809 -16.76 -16.46 25.61
CA VAL A 809 -16.78 -15.56 24.46
C VAL A 809 -18.14 -14.88 24.36
N SER A 810 -18.13 -13.56 24.39
CA SER A 810 -19.22 -12.73 23.92
C SER A 810 -18.95 -12.32 22.47
N ILE A 811 -20.01 -11.97 21.75
CA ILE A 811 -19.89 -11.50 20.37
C ILE A 811 -20.43 -10.08 20.28
N LEU A 812 -19.61 -9.18 19.75
CA LEU A 812 -20.03 -7.84 19.36
C LEU A 812 -20.35 -7.86 17.86
N LEU A 813 -21.62 -7.69 17.54
CA LEU A 813 -22.11 -7.36 16.20
C LEU A 813 -22.09 -5.85 16.06
N LEU A 814 -21.27 -5.32 15.16
CA LEU A 814 -21.12 -3.87 14.94
C LEU A 814 -21.46 -3.54 13.49
N LYS A 815 -22.37 -2.60 13.26
CA LYS A 815 -22.76 -2.18 11.90
C LYS A 815 -21.54 -1.62 11.17
N SER A 816 -21.29 -2.11 9.95
CA SER A 816 -20.21 -1.61 9.09
C SER A 816 -20.42 -0.13 8.78
N VAL A 817 -19.33 0.63 8.80
CA VAL A 817 -19.33 2.03 8.37
C VAL A 817 -18.57 2.11 7.04
N PRO A 818 -19.19 2.61 5.96
CA PRO A 818 -18.49 2.84 4.71
C PRO A 818 -17.53 4.01 4.92
N VAL A 819 -16.23 3.72 4.89
CA VAL A 819 -15.19 4.74 5.04
C VAL A 819 -14.19 4.64 3.90
N GLU A 820 -13.76 5.80 3.42
CA GLU A 820 -12.60 5.86 2.51
C GLU A 820 -11.29 5.59 3.28
N LYS A 821 -11.28 5.84 4.59
CA LYS A 821 -10.08 5.81 5.45
C LYS A 821 -10.41 5.28 6.84
N SER A 822 -9.52 4.47 7.40
CA SER A 822 -9.56 4.03 8.79
C SER A 822 -8.16 4.09 9.40
N GLY A 823 -8.06 4.12 10.73
CA GLY A 823 -6.79 4.22 11.42
C GLY A 823 -6.92 3.95 12.92
N VAL A 824 -5.79 3.94 13.59
CA VAL A 824 -5.68 3.86 15.05
C VAL A 824 -5.01 5.15 15.52
N MET A 825 -5.49 5.69 16.65
CA MET A 825 -4.94 6.89 17.26
C MET A 825 -4.55 6.56 18.70
N VAL A 826 -3.36 6.99 19.11
CA VAL A 826 -2.88 6.85 20.49
C VAL A 826 -2.71 8.25 21.08
N THR A 827 -3.27 8.49 22.27
CA THR A 827 -3.22 9.79 22.96
C THR A 827 -1.91 10.02 23.72
N ALA A 828 -0.86 9.31 23.32
CA ALA A 828 0.50 9.47 23.80
C ALA A 828 1.47 9.14 22.66
N ASP A 829 2.74 9.54 22.81
CA ASP A 829 3.81 9.11 21.91
C ASP A 829 4.04 7.60 22.05
N VAL A 830 3.89 6.85 20.95
CA VAL A 830 3.93 5.36 20.98
C VAL A 830 5.30 4.82 21.36
N GLU A 831 6.37 5.60 21.18
CA GLU A 831 7.73 5.15 21.47
C GLU A 831 8.18 5.50 22.90
N SER A 832 7.88 6.71 23.37
CA SER A 832 8.31 7.20 24.68
C SER A 832 7.24 7.11 25.76
N GLY A 833 5.96 6.94 25.39
CA GLY A 833 4.82 7.00 26.30
C GLY A 833 4.46 8.41 26.76
N THR A 834 5.08 9.46 26.19
CA THR A 834 4.88 10.84 26.64
C THR A 834 3.43 11.29 26.38
N PRO A 835 2.70 11.77 27.41
CA PRO A 835 1.33 12.27 27.22
C PRO A 835 1.31 13.61 26.48
N GLY A 836 0.15 14.00 25.94
CA GLY A 836 -0.01 15.26 25.21
C GLY A 836 0.45 15.21 23.73
N TRP A 837 0.80 14.02 23.26
CA TRP A 837 1.08 13.71 21.85
C TRP A 837 -0.04 12.87 21.26
N LEU A 838 -0.44 13.17 20.03
CA LEU A 838 -1.35 12.31 19.25
C LEU A 838 -0.52 11.57 18.22
N SER A 839 -0.36 10.26 18.42
CA SER A 839 0.33 9.37 17.49
C SER A 839 -0.63 8.67 16.56
#